data_AF-A0AAN7UGG1-F1
#
_entry.id   AF-A0AAN7UGG1-F1
#
_cell.length_a   1.000
_cell.length_b   1.000
_cell.length_c   1.000
_cell.angle_alpha   90.00
_cell.angle_beta   90.00
_cell.angle_gamma   90.00
#
_symmetry.space_group_name_H-M   'P 1'
#
loop_
_entity.id
_entity.type
_entity.pdbx_description
1 polymer ?
#
loop_
_entity_poly.entity_id
_entity_poly.type
_entity_poly.pdbx_seq_one_letter_code
_entity_poly.pdbx_strand_id
1 'polypeptide(L)'
;MTQLRRFAASWHPLSSVTYITLFLLLLWTTFQRFIAGTVFSTSLFLRRIWFSYLLDNSTDASAGQADPNRCRALLNDGVWSPATSNSHDAQKWEPNGCRMVEYSSNAIHDCLVGRKFVLAGDSTIRQIFWAAARRLDPKLAAAELNEIVAADEKHRDFSFYAGGVDLEFIWDPWLNSTSLVDTLEAFRALPTSAQESTLVKKEEQSPALIVLGAPGLWAARYGGDEYMTLFKDGISTVLSYLSLASERSTTRSSALSALPSSNDGHNSGPNHILLTPVQEPAYSSLSNKRTETITPERIDEMNDYLFHLPPNQTSHVVWAFNRMTAFSDKSFENDGLHVEDTIADRKIDIVLNAHCNNPAVLEDRAFKGTCCVEESSNYLFNLALIILCAVMLYTPKAQSMPKTMRPELLTAIRDILATLAWCWLCDGTLQFSKLERHYHQGAFIAICLLWIVGSSVVFQKQVKSASEVAWSTGKEPKQEISNKEENKFLSRDQTDEMKGLMQGIILLYHFNYASQTLWVYKLVRVLISMYFFLSAYGHTLYLLRTRDYSFKRVAMVLFRINALSALLPYMMGTSYSSYYFAPAVTFYYLVIYIMLRTLRENNDDPWPLGMKVLLTAGFTSAFIITPGYLEMATQVLSTVFRMSFDVHELRFRLALDRHIVFVGVTVASLVHTATMNDSRELFTTKGSPPLFGSGRIRFWIICSGGLALFLLITQWNLSSKQSYNAAHPYISWIPVLSLITLRNLYTPAQNLFLGIPAALGRISLETYILQYHIWLGGDATARLTLGGFENASFLLFLVEKALITTLFIGLAALTHRATRTLTSTLSEFGFLAFLAALWVGNLIYT
;
A
#
# COMPACT_ATOMS: atom_id res chain seq x y z
N MET A 1 -45.33 0.35 -18.15
CA MET A 1 -44.51 -0.23 -19.25
C MET A 1 -44.78 0.40 -20.62
N THR A 2 -46.01 0.75 -20.98
CA THR A 2 -46.35 1.40 -22.28
C THR A 2 -45.93 2.87 -22.41
N GLN A 3 -45.78 3.59 -21.30
CA GLN A 3 -45.19 4.96 -21.26
C GLN A 3 -43.65 4.95 -21.39
N LEU A 4 -42.97 3.91 -20.88
CA LEU A 4 -41.51 3.71 -21.01
C LEU A 4 -41.10 3.37 -22.45
N ARG A 5 -41.96 2.66 -23.21
CA ARG A 5 -41.71 2.39 -24.63
C ARG A 5 -41.81 3.63 -25.54
N ARG A 6 -42.58 4.66 -25.15
CA ARG A 6 -42.65 5.92 -25.92
C ARG A 6 -41.46 6.84 -25.65
N PHE A 7 -40.84 6.75 -24.47
CA PHE A 7 -39.63 7.52 -24.15
C PHE A 7 -38.37 6.98 -24.84
N ALA A 8 -38.33 5.68 -25.14
CA ALA A 8 -37.21 5.03 -25.83
C ALA A 8 -37.16 5.33 -27.35
N ALA A 9 -38.22 5.88 -27.93
CA ALA A 9 -38.33 6.10 -29.38
C ALA A 9 -37.80 7.46 -29.87
N SER A 10 -37.34 8.36 -28.98
CA SER A 10 -36.84 9.69 -29.34
C SER A 10 -35.35 9.94 -29.04
N TRP A 11 -34.60 8.92 -28.62
CA TRP A 11 -33.19 9.08 -28.26
C TRP A 11 -32.28 8.75 -29.43
N HIS A 12 -31.81 9.80 -30.11
CA HIS A 12 -30.64 9.71 -30.98
C HIS A 12 -29.39 9.27 -30.19
N PRO A 13 -28.43 8.56 -30.82
CA PRO A 13 -27.25 8.07 -30.14
C PRO A 13 -26.30 9.24 -29.87
N LEU A 14 -26.33 9.76 -28.65
CA LEU A 14 -25.25 10.60 -28.13
C LEU A 14 -24.02 9.73 -27.90
N SER A 15 -22.85 10.26 -28.27
CA SER A 15 -21.57 9.54 -28.23
C SER A 15 -21.21 9.09 -26.81
N SER A 16 -20.38 8.06 -26.69
CA SER A 16 -19.84 7.54 -25.43
C SER A 16 -19.20 8.63 -24.53
N VAL A 17 -18.77 9.75 -25.11
CA VAL A 17 -18.26 10.94 -24.40
C VAL A 17 -19.34 11.63 -23.58
N THR A 18 -20.60 11.65 -24.05
CA THR A 18 -21.72 12.32 -23.37
C THR A 18 -22.20 11.53 -22.15
N TYR A 19 -22.16 10.20 -22.21
CA TYR A 19 -22.45 9.34 -21.06
C TYR A 19 -21.38 9.47 -19.96
N ILE A 20 -20.10 9.58 -20.34
CA ILE A 20 -19.01 9.81 -19.39
C ILE A 20 -19.15 11.18 -18.73
N THR A 21 -19.50 12.23 -19.49
CA THR A 21 -19.72 13.57 -18.90
C THR A 21 -20.96 13.61 -18.01
N LEU A 22 -22.07 12.96 -18.38
CA LEU A 22 -23.25 12.86 -17.51
C LEU A 22 -22.95 12.07 -16.23
N PHE A 23 -22.19 10.98 -16.33
CA PHE A 23 -21.77 10.17 -15.20
C PHE A 23 -20.82 10.94 -14.27
N LEU A 24 -19.85 11.68 -14.82
CA LEU A 24 -18.96 12.56 -14.07
C LEU A 24 -19.72 13.73 -13.40
N LEU A 25 -20.73 14.29 -14.07
CA LEU A 25 -21.63 15.31 -13.51
C LEU A 25 -22.52 14.74 -12.39
N LEU A 26 -23.02 13.52 -12.54
CA LEU A 26 -23.77 12.82 -11.50
C LEU A 26 -22.88 12.53 -10.29
N LEU A 27 -21.72 11.90 -10.50
CA LEU A 27 -20.68 11.71 -9.49
C LEU A 27 -20.31 13.02 -8.80
N TRP A 28 -20.21 14.11 -9.55
CA TRP A 28 -19.95 15.46 -9.05
C TRP A 28 -21.09 16.02 -8.20
N THR A 29 -22.36 15.85 -8.59
CA THR A 29 -23.50 16.27 -7.76
C THR A 29 -23.58 15.45 -6.47
N THR A 30 -23.25 14.15 -6.52
CA THR A 30 -23.08 13.34 -5.30
C THR A 30 -21.87 13.79 -4.50
N PHE A 31 -20.74 14.13 -5.11
CA PHE A 31 -19.54 14.62 -4.44
C PHE A 31 -19.78 15.97 -3.74
N GLN A 32 -20.50 16.90 -4.37
CA GLN A 32 -20.91 18.17 -3.76
C GLN A 32 -21.90 17.96 -2.62
N ARG A 33 -22.92 17.09 -2.80
CA ARG A 33 -23.87 16.74 -1.73
C ARG A 33 -23.20 15.97 -0.59
N PHE A 34 -22.17 15.18 -0.88
CA PHE A 34 -21.39 14.42 0.09
C PHE A 34 -20.48 15.35 0.89
N ILE A 35 -19.80 16.30 0.25
CA ILE A 35 -19.00 17.34 0.94
C ILE A 35 -19.92 18.24 1.79
N ALA A 36 -21.07 18.67 1.26
CA ALA A 36 -21.99 19.56 1.96
C ALA A 36 -22.84 18.89 3.06
N GLY A 37 -23.08 17.58 2.99
CA GLY A 37 -24.01 16.84 3.88
C GLY A 37 -23.38 16.05 5.03
N THR A 38 -22.19 16.45 5.49
CA THR A 38 -21.25 15.61 6.27
C THR A 38 -21.54 15.45 7.78
N VAL A 39 -22.79 15.30 8.18
CA VAL A 39 -23.11 14.85 9.55
C VAL A 39 -24.10 13.69 9.56
N PHE A 40 -25.01 13.63 8.58
CA PHE A 40 -26.11 12.66 8.61
C PHE A 40 -25.86 11.43 7.72
N SER A 41 -25.23 11.59 6.56
CA SER A 41 -25.10 10.50 5.57
C SER A 41 -23.97 9.51 5.88
N THR A 42 -22.80 9.98 6.35
CA THR A 42 -21.69 9.10 6.74
C THR A 42 -22.01 8.34 8.03
N SER A 43 -22.75 8.93 8.97
CA SER A 43 -23.27 8.22 10.15
C SER A 43 -24.31 7.16 9.78
N LEU A 44 -25.14 7.38 8.77
CA LEU A 44 -26.10 6.38 8.28
C LEU A 44 -25.43 5.30 7.43
N PHE A 45 -24.41 5.65 6.65
CA PHE A 45 -23.64 4.71 5.83
C PHE A 45 -22.75 3.82 6.70
N LEU A 46 -22.04 4.40 7.68
CA LEU A 46 -21.32 3.62 8.69
C LEU A 46 -22.29 2.83 9.58
N ARG A 47 -23.46 3.37 9.95
CA ARG A 47 -24.51 2.56 10.63
C ARG A 47 -25.01 1.41 9.78
N ARG A 48 -25.17 1.60 8.46
CA ARG A 48 -25.63 0.57 7.54
C ARG A 48 -24.56 -0.48 7.27
N ILE A 49 -23.30 -0.08 7.09
CA ILE A 49 -22.18 -1.01 7.00
C ILE A 49 -22.00 -1.74 8.33
N TRP A 50 -22.15 -1.07 9.46
CA TRP A 50 -22.12 -1.71 10.78
C TRP A 50 -23.27 -2.70 10.96
N PHE A 51 -24.50 -2.32 10.59
CA PHE A 51 -25.64 -3.23 10.58
C PHE A 51 -25.43 -4.38 9.59
N SER A 52 -24.85 -4.13 8.43
CA SER A 52 -24.49 -5.15 7.44
C SER A 52 -23.36 -6.05 7.93
N TYR A 53 -22.38 -5.56 8.69
CA TYR A 53 -21.32 -6.36 9.29
C TYR A 53 -21.84 -7.23 10.44
N LEU A 54 -22.77 -6.69 11.25
CA LEU A 54 -23.50 -7.47 12.26
C LEU A 54 -24.48 -8.48 11.64
N LEU A 55 -25.05 -8.16 10.47
CA LEU A 55 -25.95 -9.06 9.75
C LEU A 55 -25.18 -10.09 8.91
N ASP A 56 -24.02 -9.77 8.33
CA ASP A 56 -23.16 -10.71 7.59
C ASP A 56 -22.62 -11.81 8.48
N ASN A 57 -22.24 -11.47 9.73
CA ASN A 57 -21.91 -12.48 10.73
C ASN A 57 -23.09 -13.40 11.11
N SER A 58 -24.30 -13.11 10.61
CA SER A 58 -25.49 -13.97 10.74
C SER A 58 -26.00 -14.54 9.40
N THR A 59 -25.47 -14.12 8.24
CA THR A 59 -25.96 -14.53 6.91
C THR A 59 -24.88 -15.04 5.95
N ASP A 60 -23.67 -15.34 6.41
CA ASP A 60 -22.58 -15.90 5.59
C ASP A 60 -22.73 -17.41 5.29
N ALA A 61 -23.93 -17.83 4.87
CA ALA A 61 -24.23 -19.22 4.52
C ALA A 61 -24.69 -19.41 3.06
N SER A 62 -24.79 -18.37 2.23
CA SER A 62 -25.37 -18.55 0.90
C SER A 62 -24.98 -17.50 -0.16
N ALA A 63 -23.71 -17.47 -0.60
CA ALA A 63 -23.31 -17.21 -1.99
C ALA A 63 -21.77 -17.22 -2.16
N GLY A 64 -21.23 -18.29 -2.75
CA GLY A 64 -19.80 -18.45 -3.06
C GLY A 64 -19.04 -19.15 -1.93
N GLN A 65 -18.39 -20.27 -2.25
CA GLN A 65 -17.55 -21.04 -1.31
C GLN A 65 -16.57 -20.10 -0.59
N ALA A 66 -16.78 -19.91 0.72
CA ALA A 66 -15.96 -19.06 1.57
C ALA A 66 -14.48 -19.48 1.48
N ASP A 67 -13.62 -18.57 1.05
CA ASP A 67 -12.15 -18.72 1.04
C ASP A 67 -11.54 -17.65 1.96
N PRO A 68 -11.74 -17.76 3.30
CA PRO A 68 -11.37 -16.72 4.25
C PRO A 68 -9.86 -16.40 4.23
N ASN A 69 -9.03 -17.41 3.99
CA ASN A 69 -7.56 -17.30 4.00
C ASN A 69 -6.96 -17.15 2.59
N ARG A 70 -7.79 -17.05 1.55
CA ARG A 70 -7.35 -16.91 0.14
C ARG A 70 -6.46 -18.06 -0.36
N CYS A 71 -6.59 -19.25 0.22
CA CYS A 71 -5.83 -20.42 -0.23
C CYS A 71 -6.37 -21.00 -1.53
N ARG A 72 -7.69 -20.99 -1.69
CA ARG A 72 -8.29 -21.49 -2.92
C ARG A 72 -7.92 -20.58 -4.08
N ALA A 73 -7.93 -19.26 -3.87
CA ALA A 73 -7.44 -18.29 -4.83
C ALA A 73 -6.01 -18.60 -5.32
N LEU A 74 -5.09 -18.87 -4.39
CA LEU A 74 -3.70 -19.25 -4.70
C LEU A 74 -3.61 -20.49 -5.61
N LEU A 75 -4.35 -21.54 -5.28
CA LEU A 75 -4.23 -22.84 -5.93
C LEU A 75 -4.97 -22.93 -7.27
N ASN A 76 -5.94 -22.05 -7.55
CA ASN A 76 -6.84 -22.24 -8.68
C ASN A 76 -6.55 -21.38 -9.92
N ASP A 77 -6.33 -20.08 -9.74
CA ASP A 77 -6.33 -19.15 -10.87
C ASP A 77 -5.43 -17.93 -10.65
N GLY A 78 -5.01 -17.31 -11.75
CA GLY A 78 -4.11 -16.16 -11.74
C GLY A 78 -3.73 -15.69 -13.13
N VAL A 79 -2.88 -14.67 -13.19
CA VAL A 79 -2.43 -14.05 -14.43
C VAL A 79 -0.94 -13.74 -14.37
N TRP A 80 -0.26 -13.84 -15.51
CA TRP A 80 1.12 -13.39 -15.63
C TRP A 80 1.21 -11.86 -15.63
N SER A 81 2.13 -11.33 -14.83
CA SER A 81 2.43 -9.90 -14.78
C SER A 81 2.79 -9.37 -16.18
N PRO A 82 2.41 -8.12 -16.53
CA PRO A 82 2.78 -7.52 -17.81
C PRO A 82 4.29 -7.58 -18.06
N ALA A 83 4.70 -7.92 -19.29
CA ALA A 83 6.11 -7.96 -19.66
C ALA A 83 6.77 -6.59 -19.44
N THR A 84 7.86 -6.57 -18.67
CA THR A 84 8.66 -5.37 -18.40
C THR A 84 9.62 -5.09 -19.55
N SER A 85 9.90 -3.81 -19.82
CA SER A 85 10.87 -3.40 -20.85
C SER A 85 12.32 -3.77 -20.53
N ASN A 86 12.60 -4.14 -19.27
CA ASN A 86 13.91 -4.59 -18.82
C ASN A 86 13.92 -6.13 -18.85
N SER A 87 14.84 -6.69 -19.64
CA SER A 87 15.06 -8.14 -19.80
C SER A 87 15.56 -8.86 -18.54
N HIS A 88 15.81 -8.13 -17.45
CA HIS A 88 16.31 -8.67 -16.18
C HIS A 88 15.20 -8.95 -15.16
N ASP A 89 14.00 -8.39 -15.34
CA ASP A 89 12.87 -8.65 -14.46
C ASP A 89 12.03 -9.78 -15.06
N ALA A 90 12.15 -10.99 -14.50
CA ALA A 90 11.35 -12.13 -14.91
C ALA A 90 9.87 -11.87 -14.62
N GLN A 91 8.98 -12.31 -15.53
CA GLN A 91 7.54 -12.24 -15.30
C GLN A 91 7.17 -12.99 -14.02
N LYS A 92 6.20 -12.46 -13.29
CA LYS A 92 5.69 -13.01 -12.04
C LYS A 92 4.28 -13.53 -12.25
N TRP A 93 3.96 -14.64 -11.61
CA TRP A 93 2.58 -15.13 -11.54
C TRP A 93 1.84 -14.42 -10.41
N GLU A 94 0.62 -13.95 -10.67
CA GLU A 94 -0.21 -13.20 -9.72
C GLU A 94 -1.56 -13.90 -9.56
N PRO A 95 -1.84 -14.54 -8.40
CA PRO A 95 -3.14 -15.14 -8.15
C PRO A 95 -4.22 -14.09 -8.03
N ASN A 96 -5.45 -14.46 -8.37
CA ASN A 96 -6.58 -13.54 -8.29
C ASN A 96 -6.93 -13.24 -6.82
N GLY A 97 -7.09 -11.97 -6.44
CA GLY A 97 -7.54 -11.57 -5.11
C GLY A 97 -6.53 -11.70 -3.94
N CYS A 98 -5.32 -12.23 -4.15
CA CYS A 98 -4.28 -12.31 -3.11
C CYS A 98 -2.87 -12.16 -3.70
N ARG A 99 -1.88 -11.96 -2.81
CA ARG A 99 -0.48 -11.74 -3.18
C ARG A 99 0.41 -12.86 -2.64
N MET A 100 1.26 -13.39 -3.51
CA MET A 100 2.29 -14.36 -3.13
C MET A 100 3.58 -13.69 -2.69
N VAL A 101 4.39 -14.43 -1.94
CA VAL A 101 5.77 -14.10 -1.60
C VAL A 101 6.71 -14.96 -2.42
N GLU A 102 7.78 -14.36 -2.93
CA GLU A 102 8.91 -15.11 -3.48
C GLU A 102 9.81 -15.53 -2.32
N TYR A 103 9.91 -16.83 -2.08
CA TYR A 103 10.68 -17.36 -0.97
C TYR A 103 12.20 -17.29 -1.24
N SER A 104 12.93 -16.74 -0.28
CA SER A 104 14.39 -16.79 -0.24
C SER A 104 14.88 -18.09 0.41
N SER A 105 16.11 -18.52 0.13
CA SER A 105 16.70 -19.73 0.74
C SER A 105 16.56 -19.74 2.27
N ASN A 106 16.83 -18.62 2.94
CA ASN A 106 16.66 -18.48 4.39
C ASN A 106 15.21 -18.64 4.84
N ALA A 107 14.25 -18.08 4.10
CA ALA A 107 12.83 -18.21 4.44
C ALA A 107 12.31 -19.65 4.28
N ILE A 108 12.84 -20.40 3.30
CA ILE A 108 12.52 -21.82 3.12
C ILE A 108 13.15 -22.64 4.26
N HIS A 109 14.41 -22.35 4.61
CA HIS A 109 15.08 -22.94 5.77
C HIS A 109 14.23 -22.74 7.04
N ASP A 110 13.85 -21.50 7.34
CA ASP A 110 13.12 -21.19 8.57
C ASP A 110 11.77 -21.93 8.61
N CYS A 111 11.09 -22.07 7.47
CA CYS A 111 9.84 -22.82 7.33
C CYS A 111 9.99 -24.34 7.52
N LEU A 112 11.03 -24.95 6.94
CA LEU A 112 11.13 -26.42 6.77
C LEU A 112 12.28 -27.06 7.57
N VAL A 113 13.00 -26.31 8.40
CA VAL A 113 14.15 -26.82 9.16
C VAL A 113 13.78 -28.05 9.98
N GLY A 114 14.54 -29.14 9.79
CA GLY A 114 14.35 -30.39 10.51
C GLY A 114 13.09 -31.17 10.12
N ARG A 115 12.43 -30.83 9.01
CA ARG A 115 11.25 -31.54 8.49
C ARG A 115 11.49 -32.01 7.05
N LYS A 116 10.79 -33.08 6.63
CA LYS A 116 10.88 -33.62 5.27
C LYS A 116 9.94 -32.90 4.30
N PHE A 117 10.43 -32.62 3.10
CA PHE A 117 9.64 -32.13 1.96
C PHE A 117 9.74 -33.16 0.82
N VAL A 118 8.63 -33.82 0.52
CA VAL A 118 8.58 -34.94 -0.44
C VAL A 118 7.84 -34.55 -1.70
N LEU A 119 8.41 -34.86 -2.87
CA LEU A 119 7.76 -34.75 -4.17
C LEU A 119 7.70 -36.13 -4.83
N ALA A 120 6.52 -36.60 -5.23
CA ALA A 120 6.36 -37.92 -5.85
C ALA A 120 5.60 -37.82 -7.17
N GLY A 121 6.09 -38.48 -8.21
CA GLY A 121 5.41 -38.51 -9.51
C GLY A 121 6.34 -38.79 -10.68
N ASP A 122 6.02 -38.19 -11.82
CA ASP A 122 6.75 -38.37 -13.08
C ASP A 122 7.84 -37.30 -13.31
N SER A 123 8.31 -37.18 -14.55
CA SER A 123 9.36 -36.23 -14.92
C SER A 123 8.97 -34.76 -14.75
N THR A 124 7.67 -34.43 -14.77
CA THR A 124 7.18 -33.07 -14.53
C THR A 124 7.34 -32.67 -13.06
N ILE A 125 7.09 -33.61 -12.14
CA ILE A 125 7.34 -33.40 -10.70
C ILE A 125 8.83 -33.36 -10.39
N ARG A 126 9.63 -34.18 -11.08
CA ARG A 126 11.10 -34.10 -10.97
C ARG A 126 11.63 -32.72 -11.33
N GLN A 127 11.02 -32.03 -12.30
CA GLN A 127 11.39 -30.66 -12.65
C GLN A 127 11.11 -29.69 -11.50
N ILE A 128 9.96 -29.84 -10.82
CA ILE A 128 9.60 -29.03 -9.64
C ILE A 128 10.56 -29.32 -8.47
N PHE A 129 10.97 -30.57 -8.28
CA PHE A 129 11.99 -30.94 -7.29
C PHE A 129 13.30 -30.18 -7.53
N TRP A 130 13.81 -30.14 -8.77
CA TRP A 130 15.02 -29.38 -9.07
C TRP A 130 14.83 -27.87 -8.94
N ALA A 131 13.64 -27.34 -9.23
CA ALA A 131 13.32 -25.94 -8.93
C ALA A 131 13.40 -25.65 -7.42
N ALA A 132 12.88 -26.55 -6.57
CA ALA A 132 12.99 -26.44 -5.12
C ALA A 132 14.45 -26.53 -4.64
N ALA A 133 15.22 -27.50 -5.14
CA ALA A 133 16.64 -27.66 -4.82
C ALA A 133 17.46 -26.40 -5.19
N ARG A 134 17.20 -25.81 -6.36
CA ARG A 134 17.85 -24.55 -6.80
C ARG A 134 17.53 -23.36 -5.91
N ARG A 135 16.33 -23.31 -5.31
CA ARG A 135 15.93 -22.25 -4.36
C ARG A 135 16.61 -22.42 -3.00
N LEU A 136 16.87 -23.65 -2.58
CA LEU A 136 17.61 -23.96 -1.35
C LEU A 136 19.10 -23.66 -1.51
N ASP A 137 19.77 -24.28 -2.49
CA ASP A 137 21.17 -24.02 -2.83
C ASP A 137 21.39 -24.16 -4.36
N PRO A 138 21.54 -23.04 -5.09
CA PRO A 138 21.67 -23.08 -6.54
C PRO A 138 22.99 -23.71 -7.02
N LYS A 139 24.06 -23.67 -6.20
CA LYS A 139 25.37 -24.21 -6.59
C LYS A 139 25.39 -25.72 -6.40
N LEU A 140 24.90 -26.20 -5.26
CA LEU A 140 24.81 -27.63 -4.97
C LEU A 140 23.85 -28.33 -5.94
N ALA A 141 22.66 -27.76 -6.16
CA ALA A 141 21.68 -28.31 -7.08
C ALA A 141 22.23 -28.44 -8.51
N ALA A 142 22.99 -27.43 -8.98
CA ALA A 142 23.62 -27.50 -10.31
C ALA A 142 24.70 -28.59 -10.40
N ALA A 143 25.47 -28.82 -9.33
CA ALA A 143 26.50 -29.85 -9.31
C ALA A 143 25.88 -31.26 -9.37
N GLU A 144 24.90 -31.54 -8.51
CA GLU A 144 24.24 -32.86 -8.46
C GLU A 144 23.43 -33.16 -9.73
N LEU A 145 22.71 -32.17 -10.27
CA LEU A 145 21.96 -32.34 -11.51
C LEU A 145 22.89 -32.73 -12.68
N ASN A 146 24.08 -32.12 -12.77
CA ASN A 146 25.05 -32.46 -13.82
C ASN A 146 25.56 -33.89 -13.69
N GLU A 147 25.79 -34.38 -12.47
CA GLU A 147 26.21 -35.76 -12.21
C GLU A 147 25.13 -36.77 -12.62
N ILE A 148 23.87 -36.50 -12.26
CA ILE A 148 22.73 -37.37 -12.59
C ILE A 148 22.48 -37.39 -14.10
N VAL A 149 22.56 -36.24 -14.77
CA VAL A 149 22.42 -36.17 -16.23
C VAL A 149 23.56 -36.92 -16.92
N ALA A 150 24.79 -36.87 -16.39
CA ALA A 150 25.94 -37.60 -16.91
C ALA A 150 25.82 -39.12 -16.70
N ALA A 151 25.21 -39.56 -15.60
CA ALA A 151 25.00 -40.98 -15.28
C ALA A 151 23.78 -41.62 -15.96
N ASP A 152 22.90 -40.82 -16.60
CA ASP A 152 21.59 -41.21 -17.16
C ASP A 152 20.63 -41.88 -16.17
N GLU A 153 20.82 -41.64 -14.87
CA GLU A 153 20.02 -42.21 -13.77
C GLU A 153 18.78 -41.35 -13.49
N LYS A 154 17.98 -41.09 -14.52
CA LYS A 154 16.86 -40.13 -14.47
C LYS A 154 15.61 -40.67 -13.77
N HIS A 155 15.39 -41.99 -13.77
CA HIS A 155 14.15 -42.63 -13.29
C HIS A 155 14.38 -43.39 -11.99
N ARG A 156 14.81 -42.67 -10.94
CA ARG A 156 15.00 -43.20 -9.59
C ARG A 156 14.64 -42.15 -8.55
N ASP A 157 14.64 -42.57 -7.29
CA ASP A 157 14.46 -41.68 -6.16
C ASP A 157 15.72 -40.81 -5.95
N PHE A 158 15.51 -39.56 -5.54
CA PHE A 158 16.58 -38.62 -5.22
C PHE A 158 16.39 -38.05 -3.82
N SER A 159 17.49 -37.74 -3.13
CA SER A 159 17.49 -37.05 -1.84
C SER A 159 18.46 -35.87 -1.94
N PHE A 160 18.01 -34.69 -1.52
CA PHE A 160 18.78 -33.45 -1.54
C PHE A 160 18.71 -32.81 -0.15
N TYR A 161 19.87 -32.61 0.48
CA TYR A 161 19.94 -32.03 1.82
C TYR A 161 20.68 -30.70 1.79
N ALA A 162 20.00 -29.62 2.13
CA ALA A 162 20.58 -28.28 2.19
C ALA A 162 19.94 -27.46 3.31
N GLY A 163 20.78 -26.79 4.11
CA GLY A 163 20.30 -25.89 5.17
C GLY A 163 19.32 -26.56 6.14
N GLY A 164 19.59 -27.80 6.59
CA GLY A 164 18.68 -28.46 7.53
C GLY A 164 17.33 -28.90 6.98
N VAL A 165 17.06 -28.71 5.68
CA VAL A 165 15.86 -29.18 4.97
C VAL A 165 16.20 -30.46 4.22
N ASP A 166 15.37 -31.48 4.40
CA ASP A 166 15.49 -32.78 3.72
C ASP A 166 14.46 -32.86 2.59
N LEU A 167 14.93 -32.74 1.34
CA LEU A 167 14.11 -32.73 0.14
C LEU A 167 14.22 -34.09 -0.56
N GLU A 168 13.11 -34.82 -0.65
CA GLU A 168 13.07 -36.16 -1.25
C GLU A 168 12.21 -36.15 -2.53
N PHE A 169 12.68 -36.84 -3.58
CA PHE A 169 11.93 -37.13 -4.78
C PHE A 169 11.71 -38.63 -4.91
N ILE A 170 10.45 -39.06 -5.07
CA ILE A 170 10.07 -40.45 -5.31
C ILE A 170 9.63 -40.59 -6.77
N TRP A 171 10.33 -41.43 -7.53
CA TRP A 171 9.94 -41.73 -8.90
C TRP A 171 8.76 -42.71 -8.91
N ASP A 172 7.55 -42.17 -9.00
CA ASP A 172 6.33 -42.97 -8.99
C ASP A 172 5.26 -42.39 -9.94
N PRO A 173 5.39 -42.61 -11.26
CA PRO A 173 4.46 -42.09 -12.24
C PRO A 173 3.02 -42.64 -12.15
N TRP A 174 2.80 -43.72 -11.38
CA TRP A 174 1.50 -44.37 -11.22
C TRP A 174 0.89 -44.18 -9.82
N LEU A 175 1.63 -43.58 -8.89
CA LEU A 175 1.25 -43.42 -7.47
C LEU A 175 0.93 -44.76 -6.78
N ASN A 176 1.71 -45.81 -7.06
CA ASN A 176 1.50 -47.16 -6.54
C ASN A 176 2.77 -47.82 -5.98
N SER A 177 3.86 -47.07 -5.83
CA SER A 177 5.10 -47.56 -5.24
C SER A 177 4.97 -47.78 -3.73
N THR A 178 5.74 -48.73 -3.20
CA THR A 178 5.80 -48.98 -1.75
C THR A 178 6.40 -47.79 -1.00
N SER A 179 7.41 -47.12 -1.59
CA SER A 179 8.05 -45.93 -1.01
C SER A 179 7.05 -44.78 -0.79
N LEU A 180 6.17 -44.54 -1.75
CA LEU A 180 5.10 -43.54 -1.60
C LEU A 180 4.08 -43.94 -0.53
N VAL A 181 3.67 -45.20 -0.50
CA VAL A 181 2.71 -45.70 0.52
C VAL A 181 3.30 -45.54 1.92
N ASP A 182 4.55 -45.94 2.14
CA ASP A 182 5.23 -45.77 3.43
C ASP A 182 5.27 -44.30 3.87
N THR A 183 5.52 -43.38 2.93
CA THR A 183 5.51 -41.93 3.17
C THR A 183 4.11 -41.41 3.55
N LEU A 184 3.07 -41.88 2.87
CA LEU A 184 1.68 -41.50 3.14
C LEU A 184 1.17 -42.07 4.47
N GLU A 185 1.58 -43.29 4.84
CA GLU A 185 1.24 -43.89 6.13
C GLU A 185 1.90 -43.16 7.32
N ALA A 186 3.13 -42.66 7.11
CA ALA A 186 3.84 -41.82 8.07
C ALA A 186 3.24 -40.41 8.19
N PHE A 187 2.43 -39.95 7.22
CA PHE A 187 1.83 -38.62 7.22
C PHE A 187 0.81 -38.45 8.36
N ARG A 188 0.93 -37.32 9.05
CA ARG A 188 0.01 -36.83 10.09
C ARG A 188 -0.34 -35.39 9.79
N ALA A 189 -1.62 -35.01 9.80
CA ALA A 189 -2.04 -33.63 9.48
C ALA A 189 -1.54 -32.58 10.48
N LEU A 190 -1.37 -32.96 11.76
CA LEU A 190 -0.83 -32.10 12.82
C LEU A 190 0.45 -32.74 13.38
N PRO A 191 1.49 -31.95 13.68
CA PRO A 191 2.69 -32.45 14.33
C PRO A 191 2.38 -32.88 15.78
N THR A 192 2.91 -34.02 16.20
CA THR A 192 2.74 -34.54 17.56
C THR A 192 3.41 -33.61 18.56
N SER A 193 2.71 -33.23 19.64
CA SER A 193 3.23 -32.31 20.65
C SER A 193 4.58 -32.77 21.21
N ALA A 194 5.49 -31.83 21.50
CA ALA A 194 6.85 -32.09 21.97
C ALA A 194 6.94 -32.94 23.27
N GLN A 195 5.83 -33.17 23.98
CA GLN A 195 5.77 -34.00 25.19
C GLN A 195 5.84 -35.52 24.93
N GLU A 196 5.64 -35.99 23.69
CA GLU A 196 5.74 -37.42 23.31
C GLU A 196 7.02 -37.75 22.52
N SER A 197 7.97 -36.81 22.46
CA SER A 197 9.18 -36.89 21.63
C SER A 197 10.27 -37.85 22.14
N THR A 198 10.12 -38.48 23.31
CA THR A 198 11.14 -39.37 23.87
C THR A 198 11.12 -40.81 23.35
N LEU A 199 10.13 -41.20 22.53
CA LEU A 199 9.99 -42.60 22.07
C LEU A 199 9.89 -42.79 20.55
N VAL A 200 9.72 -41.72 19.76
CA VAL A 200 9.63 -41.83 18.29
C VAL A 200 11.03 -41.78 17.71
N LYS A 201 11.43 -42.85 16.99
CA LYS A 201 12.73 -42.88 16.29
C LYS A 201 12.77 -41.75 15.25
N LYS A 202 13.95 -41.19 15.03
CA LYS A 202 14.20 -40.10 14.05
C LYS A 202 13.74 -40.44 12.61
N GLU A 203 13.54 -41.73 12.32
CA GLU A 203 13.05 -42.28 11.04
C GLU A 203 11.52 -42.21 10.86
N GLU A 204 10.74 -41.91 11.91
CA GLU A 204 9.25 -41.88 11.87
C GLU A 204 8.68 -40.44 11.90
N GLN A 205 9.46 -39.45 11.46
CA GLN A 205 8.97 -38.07 11.41
C GLN A 205 8.03 -37.87 10.22
N SER A 206 6.79 -37.45 10.50
CA SER A 206 5.81 -37.12 9.46
C SER A 206 6.37 -36.04 8.52
N PRO A 207 6.27 -36.22 7.19
CA PRO A 207 6.67 -35.19 6.24
C PRO A 207 5.83 -33.92 6.42
N ALA A 208 6.47 -32.77 6.27
CA ALA A 208 5.84 -31.46 6.39
C ALA A 208 4.94 -31.16 5.18
N LEU A 209 5.44 -31.51 4.01
CA LEU A 209 4.84 -31.15 2.75
C LEU A 209 5.04 -32.29 1.77
N ILE A 210 3.95 -32.76 1.16
CA ILE A 210 3.96 -33.77 0.10
C ILE A 210 3.33 -33.15 -1.16
N VAL A 211 4.03 -33.20 -2.28
CA VAL A 211 3.51 -32.80 -3.60
C VAL A 211 3.43 -34.03 -4.50
N LEU A 212 2.22 -34.36 -4.94
CA LEU A 212 1.91 -35.54 -5.74
C LEU A 212 1.60 -35.15 -7.18
N GLY A 213 2.26 -35.80 -8.14
CA GLY A 213 1.93 -35.68 -9.55
C GLY A 213 0.79 -36.62 -9.94
N ALA A 214 -0.29 -36.09 -10.51
CA ALA A 214 -1.33 -36.95 -11.07
C ALA A 214 -0.73 -37.85 -12.18
N PRO A 215 -1.10 -39.14 -12.25
CA PRO A 215 -0.47 -40.14 -13.13
C PRO A 215 -0.80 -39.96 -14.63
N GLY A 216 -1.37 -38.81 -15.02
CA GLY A 216 -2.07 -38.62 -16.29
C GLY A 216 -1.20 -38.72 -17.54
N LEU A 217 0.00 -38.13 -17.58
CA LEU A 217 0.85 -38.19 -18.78
C LEU A 217 1.31 -39.63 -19.07
N TRP A 218 1.56 -40.42 -18.03
CA TRP A 218 1.92 -41.83 -18.14
C TRP A 218 0.73 -42.70 -18.51
N ALA A 219 -0.42 -42.46 -17.87
CA ALA A 219 -1.68 -43.11 -18.23
C ALA A 219 -2.02 -42.87 -19.71
N ALA A 220 -1.98 -41.63 -20.18
CA ALA A 220 -2.26 -41.29 -21.56
C ALA A 220 -1.29 -41.98 -22.55
N ARG A 221 0.00 -42.02 -22.22
CA ARG A 221 1.04 -42.57 -23.10
C ARG A 221 1.09 -44.09 -23.15
N TYR A 222 0.96 -44.75 -21.99
CA TYR A 222 1.22 -46.19 -21.85
C TYR A 222 -0.04 -47.00 -21.52
N GLY A 223 -1.12 -46.35 -21.09
CA GLY A 223 -2.34 -47.04 -20.66
C GLY A 223 -3.22 -47.55 -21.79
N GLY A 224 -2.91 -47.25 -23.05
CA GLY A 224 -3.69 -47.74 -24.19
C GLY A 224 -5.15 -47.30 -24.12
N ASP A 225 -6.08 -48.25 -24.23
CA ASP A 225 -7.53 -48.02 -24.08
C ASP A 225 -7.98 -48.01 -22.60
N GLU A 226 -7.13 -48.49 -21.69
CA GLU A 226 -7.38 -48.57 -20.25
C GLU A 226 -6.79 -47.38 -19.47
N TYR A 227 -6.35 -46.33 -20.17
CA TYR A 227 -5.68 -45.17 -19.56
C TYR A 227 -6.49 -44.56 -18.40
N MET A 228 -7.81 -44.44 -18.57
CA MET A 228 -8.68 -43.86 -17.55
C MET A 228 -8.81 -44.75 -16.32
N THR A 229 -8.79 -46.08 -16.49
CA THR A 229 -8.82 -47.03 -15.37
C THR A 229 -7.53 -46.93 -14.57
N LEU A 230 -6.38 -46.97 -15.23
CA LEU A 230 -5.08 -46.83 -14.59
C LEU A 230 -4.91 -45.47 -13.89
N PHE A 231 -5.44 -44.41 -14.50
CA PHE A 231 -5.47 -43.08 -13.90
C PHE A 231 -6.29 -43.06 -12.60
N LYS A 232 -7.51 -43.61 -12.64
CA LYS A 232 -8.39 -43.69 -11.47
C LYS A 232 -7.80 -44.55 -10.36
N ASP A 233 -7.18 -45.67 -10.70
CA ASP A 233 -6.53 -46.57 -9.73
C ASP A 233 -5.42 -45.83 -8.98
N GLY A 234 -4.52 -45.12 -9.69
CA GLY A 234 -3.46 -44.33 -9.07
C GLY A 234 -3.99 -43.19 -8.20
N ILE A 235 -5.02 -42.46 -8.65
CA ILE A 235 -5.65 -41.41 -7.83
C ILE A 235 -6.34 -42.01 -6.59
N SER A 236 -6.98 -43.18 -6.71
CA SER A 236 -7.69 -43.82 -5.61
C SER A 236 -6.77 -44.14 -4.42
N THR A 237 -5.49 -44.43 -4.66
CA THR A 237 -4.47 -44.66 -3.63
C THR A 237 -4.31 -43.44 -2.70
N VAL A 238 -4.50 -42.23 -3.21
CA VAL A 238 -4.20 -40.99 -2.48
C VAL A 238 -5.45 -40.27 -1.93
N LEU A 239 -6.66 -40.57 -2.45
CA LEU A 239 -7.90 -39.88 -2.08
C LEU A 239 -8.24 -39.96 -0.57
N SER A 240 -7.94 -41.08 0.08
CA SER A 240 -8.17 -41.26 1.52
C SER A 240 -7.30 -40.32 2.34
N TYR A 241 -6.02 -40.17 1.98
CA TYR A 241 -5.06 -39.28 2.63
C TYR A 241 -5.41 -37.80 2.42
N LEU A 242 -5.87 -37.41 1.23
CA LEU A 242 -6.40 -36.07 0.98
C LEU A 242 -7.62 -35.76 1.88
N SER A 243 -8.51 -36.74 2.04
CA SER A 243 -9.69 -36.58 2.91
C SER A 243 -9.30 -36.48 4.39
N LEU A 244 -8.32 -37.27 4.84
CA LEU A 244 -7.79 -37.24 6.21
C LEU A 244 -7.08 -35.92 6.55
N ALA A 245 -6.34 -35.36 5.59
CA ALA A 245 -5.75 -34.03 5.71
C ALA A 245 -6.84 -32.94 5.90
N SER A 246 -8.05 -33.18 5.37
CA SER A 246 -9.20 -32.26 5.46
C SER A 246 -9.99 -32.38 6.76
N GLU A 247 -10.29 -33.60 7.22
CA GLU A 247 -11.23 -33.84 8.33
C GLU A 247 -10.70 -33.42 9.72
N ARG A 248 -9.41 -33.61 10.01
CA ARG A 248 -8.82 -33.28 11.32
C ARG A 248 -8.55 -31.77 11.53
N SER A 249 -8.77 -30.96 10.49
CA SER A 249 -8.71 -29.50 10.52
C SER A 249 -10.06 -28.85 10.93
N THR A 250 -11.16 -29.61 10.93
CA THR A 250 -12.53 -29.08 11.03
C THR A 250 -12.92 -28.41 12.37
N THR A 251 -12.08 -28.43 13.41
CA THR A 251 -12.29 -27.57 14.59
C THR A 251 -11.88 -26.11 14.38
N ARG A 252 -11.22 -25.77 13.26
CA ARG A 252 -11.00 -24.40 12.77
C ARG A 252 -10.96 -24.41 11.24
N SER A 253 -12.07 -24.00 10.62
CA SER A 253 -12.22 -23.56 9.22
C SER A 253 -11.22 -24.11 8.19
N SER A 254 -11.66 -25.01 7.30
CA SER A 254 -10.97 -25.59 6.10
C SER A 254 -9.65 -26.37 6.29
N ALA A 255 -9.44 -27.39 5.44
CA ALA A 255 -8.32 -28.35 5.43
C ALA A 255 -6.92 -27.74 5.35
N LEU A 256 -6.80 -26.60 4.66
CA LEU A 256 -5.54 -25.89 4.37
C LEU A 256 -5.29 -24.73 5.35
N SER A 257 -6.07 -24.64 6.42
CA SER A 257 -6.20 -23.42 7.22
C SER A 257 -6.15 -23.64 8.73
N ALA A 258 -5.87 -24.87 9.19
CA ALA A 258 -5.45 -25.10 10.59
C ALA A 258 -3.98 -24.68 10.77
N LEU A 259 -3.70 -23.39 10.66
CA LEU A 259 -2.39 -22.82 11.01
C LEU A 259 -2.23 -22.77 12.55
N PRO A 260 -1.00 -22.91 13.07
CA PRO A 260 -0.75 -22.99 14.50
C PRO A 260 -1.00 -21.64 15.17
N SER A 261 -1.37 -21.66 16.45
CA SER A 261 -1.51 -20.44 17.23
C SER A 261 -0.17 -19.74 17.41
N SER A 262 -0.19 -18.41 17.54
CA SER A 262 0.97 -17.50 17.62
C SER A 262 2.08 -17.87 18.64
N ASN A 263 1.85 -18.84 19.53
CA ASN A 263 2.79 -19.22 20.58
C ASN A 263 3.66 -20.44 20.23
N ASP A 264 3.35 -21.18 19.17
CA ASP A 264 4.09 -22.37 18.79
C ASP A 264 4.91 -22.07 17.52
N GLY A 265 6.24 -22.07 17.63
CA GLY A 265 7.14 -21.74 16.52
C GLY A 265 7.01 -22.66 15.28
N HIS A 266 7.90 -22.49 14.29
CA HIS A 266 7.89 -23.20 12.99
C HIS A 266 7.65 -24.72 13.03
N ASN A 267 7.98 -25.39 14.14
CA ASN A 267 7.86 -26.83 14.33
C ASN A 267 6.43 -27.34 14.61
N SER A 268 5.43 -26.46 14.73
CA SER A 268 4.07 -26.82 15.13
C SER A 268 3.00 -26.57 14.07
N GLY A 269 3.38 -26.14 12.86
CA GLY A 269 2.44 -25.93 11.76
C GLY A 269 1.87 -27.23 11.15
N PRO A 270 0.68 -27.18 10.52
CA PRO A 270 0.05 -28.34 9.90
C PRO A 270 0.94 -28.89 8.77
N ASN A 271 0.84 -30.20 8.53
CA ASN A 271 1.44 -30.83 7.37
C ASN A 271 0.46 -30.81 6.20
N HIS A 272 0.93 -30.60 4.97
CA HIS A 272 0.07 -30.49 3.79
C HIS A 272 0.37 -31.56 2.74
N ILE A 273 -0.68 -32.05 2.07
CA ILE A 273 -0.59 -32.82 0.83
C ILE A 273 -1.22 -32.00 -0.28
N LEU A 274 -0.50 -31.82 -1.39
CA LEU A 274 -0.97 -31.14 -2.59
C LEU A 274 -0.92 -32.11 -3.77
N LEU A 275 -1.96 -32.12 -4.59
CA LEU A 275 -2.04 -32.91 -5.82
C LEU A 275 -1.94 -31.96 -7.03
N THR A 276 -1.07 -32.23 -7.98
CA THR A 276 -1.03 -31.45 -9.22
C THR A 276 -2.13 -31.95 -10.18
N PRO A 277 -2.75 -31.08 -10.99
CA PRO A 277 -3.55 -31.53 -12.11
C PRO A 277 -2.69 -32.28 -13.14
N VAL A 278 -3.33 -32.95 -14.09
CA VAL A 278 -2.62 -33.51 -15.25
C VAL A 278 -2.16 -32.33 -16.12
N GLN A 279 -0.85 -32.22 -16.30
CA GLN A 279 -0.28 -31.13 -17.08
C GLN A 279 -0.70 -31.21 -18.55
N GLU A 280 -1.24 -30.12 -19.06
CA GLU A 280 -1.53 -29.94 -20.49
C GLU A 280 -0.21 -29.68 -21.24
N PRO A 281 0.25 -30.60 -22.11
CA PRO A 281 1.50 -30.42 -22.84
C PRO A 281 1.36 -29.44 -24.01
N ALA A 282 2.49 -28.92 -24.50
CA ALA A 282 2.53 -28.24 -25.80
C ALA A 282 2.42 -29.27 -26.93
N TYR A 283 1.19 -29.60 -27.34
CA TYR A 283 0.90 -30.64 -28.33
C TYR A 283 1.66 -30.47 -29.66
N SER A 284 1.95 -29.23 -30.05
CA SER A 284 2.70 -28.90 -31.27
C SER A 284 4.20 -29.25 -31.21
N SER A 285 4.77 -29.37 -30.01
CA SER A 285 6.17 -29.70 -29.76
C SER A 285 6.40 -31.17 -29.39
N LEU A 286 5.32 -31.94 -29.23
CA LEU A 286 5.41 -33.37 -28.99
C LEU A 286 5.96 -34.11 -30.21
N SER A 287 6.71 -35.20 -29.97
CA SER A 287 7.11 -36.10 -31.04
C SER A 287 5.92 -36.88 -31.59
N ASN A 288 5.95 -37.28 -32.86
CA ASN A 288 4.84 -37.99 -33.52
C ASN A 288 4.27 -39.16 -32.69
N LYS A 289 5.15 -39.98 -32.09
CA LYS A 289 4.74 -41.10 -31.23
C LYS A 289 3.99 -40.66 -29.96
N ARG A 290 4.33 -39.50 -29.41
CA ARG A 290 3.66 -38.93 -28.23
C ARG A 290 2.32 -38.31 -28.62
N THR A 291 2.24 -37.62 -29.75
CA THR A 291 0.99 -36.99 -30.24
C THR A 291 -0.10 -38.03 -30.53
N GLU A 292 0.26 -39.24 -30.96
CA GLU A 292 -0.69 -40.35 -31.17
C GLU A 292 -1.35 -40.87 -29.89
N THR A 293 -0.70 -40.70 -28.73
CA THR A 293 -1.14 -41.31 -27.46
C THR A 293 -1.56 -40.29 -26.40
N ILE A 294 -0.87 -39.16 -26.33
CA ILE A 294 -1.16 -38.04 -25.44
C ILE A 294 -2.01 -37.03 -26.20
N THR A 295 -3.33 -37.28 -26.26
CA THR A 295 -4.28 -36.41 -26.96
C THR A 295 -4.94 -35.41 -26.00
N PRO A 296 -5.39 -34.23 -26.49
CA PRO A 296 -6.15 -33.27 -25.68
C PRO A 296 -7.35 -33.90 -24.97
N GLU A 297 -8.12 -34.72 -25.68
CA GLU A 297 -9.33 -35.33 -25.15
C GLU A 297 -9.06 -36.23 -23.94
N ARG A 298 -7.97 -37.01 -23.97
CA ARG A 298 -7.56 -37.88 -22.86
C ARG A 298 -7.15 -37.07 -21.63
N ILE A 299 -6.39 -35.99 -21.85
CA ILE A 299 -5.92 -35.11 -20.76
C ILE A 299 -7.11 -34.35 -20.14
N ASP A 300 -7.99 -33.81 -20.98
CA ASP A 300 -9.19 -33.09 -20.56
C ASP A 300 -10.12 -33.99 -19.76
N GLU A 301 -10.34 -35.23 -20.17
CA GLU A 301 -11.18 -36.19 -19.43
C GLU A 301 -10.61 -36.53 -18.05
N MET A 302 -9.29 -36.71 -17.94
CA MET A 302 -8.63 -36.97 -16.65
C MET A 302 -8.67 -35.76 -15.73
N ASN A 303 -8.47 -34.55 -16.26
CA ASN A 303 -8.62 -33.31 -15.50
C ASN A 303 -10.09 -33.07 -15.11
N ASP A 304 -11.05 -33.38 -15.97
CA ASP A 304 -12.48 -33.30 -15.66
C ASP A 304 -12.86 -34.24 -14.50
N TYR A 305 -12.29 -35.45 -14.47
CA TYR A 305 -12.42 -36.35 -13.32
C TYR A 305 -11.89 -35.72 -12.02
N LEU A 306 -10.69 -35.12 -12.04
CA LEU A 306 -10.13 -34.44 -10.86
C LEU A 306 -10.97 -33.24 -10.43
N PHE A 307 -11.55 -32.49 -11.38
CA PHE A 307 -12.38 -31.33 -11.10
C PHE A 307 -13.71 -31.70 -10.41
N HIS A 308 -14.26 -32.87 -10.72
CA HIS A 308 -15.51 -33.40 -10.16
C HIS A 308 -15.32 -34.18 -8.85
N LEU A 309 -14.11 -34.27 -8.30
CA LEU A 309 -13.91 -34.85 -6.98
C LEU A 309 -14.65 -34.05 -5.89
N PRO A 310 -14.98 -34.67 -4.74
CA PRO A 310 -15.52 -33.98 -3.57
C PRO A 310 -14.72 -32.72 -3.16
N PRO A 311 -15.37 -31.66 -2.62
CA PRO A 311 -14.71 -30.40 -2.24
C PRO A 311 -13.53 -30.54 -1.27
N ASN A 312 -13.60 -31.51 -0.35
CA ASN A 312 -12.52 -31.80 0.60
C ASN A 312 -11.26 -32.33 -0.09
N GLN A 313 -11.39 -32.98 -1.25
CA GLN A 313 -10.27 -33.51 -2.04
C GLN A 313 -9.81 -32.50 -3.11
N THR A 314 -10.74 -31.87 -3.82
CA THR A 314 -10.42 -30.87 -4.86
C THR A 314 -9.72 -29.64 -4.32
N SER A 315 -9.92 -29.30 -3.04
CA SER A 315 -9.23 -28.19 -2.39
C SER A 315 -7.70 -28.36 -2.36
N HIS A 316 -7.20 -29.59 -2.46
CA HIS A 316 -5.76 -29.90 -2.50
C HIS A 316 -5.17 -29.87 -3.92
N VAL A 317 -6.00 -29.67 -4.95
CA VAL A 317 -5.55 -29.71 -6.36
C VAL A 317 -5.03 -28.33 -6.80
N VAL A 318 -3.80 -28.31 -7.34
CA VAL A 318 -3.07 -27.07 -7.72
C VAL A 318 -3.35 -26.68 -9.18
N TRP A 319 -4.60 -26.34 -9.50
CA TRP A 319 -5.04 -25.95 -10.86
C TRP A 319 -4.27 -24.77 -11.47
N ALA A 320 -3.66 -23.92 -10.64
CA ALA A 320 -2.81 -22.82 -11.06
C ALA A 320 -1.67 -23.30 -12.00
N PHE A 321 -1.21 -24.55 -11.88
CA PHE A 321 -0.15 -25.09 -12.74
C PHE A 321 -0.53 -25.15 -14.22
N ASN A 322 -1.76 -25.56 -14.55
CA ASN A 322 -2.24 -25.56 -15.94
C ASN A 322 -2.56 -24.13 -16.40
N ARG A 323 -3.05 -23.28 -15.50
CA ARG A 323 -3.31 -21.86 -15.81
C ARG A 323 -2.04 -21.09 -16.20
N MET A 324 -0.90 -21.41 -15.59
CA MET A 324 0.40 -20.82 -15.94
C MET A 324 0.83 -21.12 -17.38
N THR A 325 0.40 -22.24 -17.96
CA THR A 325 0.84 -22.70 -19.29
C THR A 325 -0.23 -22.53 -20.38
N ALA A 326 -1.48 -22.22 -20.02
CA ALA A 326 -2.62 -22.20 -20.94
C ALA A 326 -2.56 -21.19 -22.10
N PHE A 327 -1.76 -20.11 -21.99
CA PHE A 327 -1.83 -18.97 -22.91
C PHE A 327 -0.57 -18.71 -23.75
N SER A 328 0.47 -19.55 -23.65
CA SER A 328 1.73 -19.33 -24.37
C SER A 328 2.46 -20.64 -24.70
N ASP A 329 2.67 -20.90 -25.98
CA ASP A 329 3.50 -22.03 -26.44
C ASP A 329 4.98 -21.88 -26.04
N LYS A 330 5.42 -20.66 -25.70
CA LYS A 330 6.77 -20.41 -25.16
C LYS A 330 6.95 -20.85 -23.71
N SER A 331 5.92 -21.45 -23.11
CA SER A 331 5.98 -21.93 -21.73
C SER A 331 6.66 -23.29 -21.60
N PHE A 332 7.01 -23.95 -22.71
CA PHE A 332 7.55 -25.31 -22.72
C PHE A 332 8.94 -25.39 -23.35
N GLU A 333 9.71 -26.37 -22.91
CA GLU A 333 10.93 -26.81 -23.57
C GLU A 333 10.61 -27.50 -24.91
N ASN A 334 11.66 -27.79 -25.68
CA ASN A 334 11.55 -28.38 -27.02
C ASN A 334 10.81 -29.74 -27.08
N ASP A 335 10.64 -30.42 -25.95
CA ASP A 335 10.00 -31.73 -25.89
C ASP A 335 8.48 -31.68 -25.67
N GLY A 336 7.94 -30.49 -25.44
CA GLY A 336 6.52 -30.21 -25.20
C GLY A 336 5.95 -30.74 -23.88
N LEU A 337 6.76 -31.36 -23.03
CA LEU A 337 6.35 -31.92 -21.73
C LEU A 337 6.93 -31.17 -20.55
N HIS A 338 8.15 -30.66 -20.64
CA HIS A 338 8.78 -29.91 -19.55
C HIS A 338 8.52 -28.42 -19.75
N VAL A 339 8.22 -27.70 -18.68
CA VAL A 339 8.01 -26.24 -18.75
C VAL A 339 9.36 -25.51 -18.73
N GLU A 340 9.41 -24.25 -19.13
CA GLU A 340 10.64 -23.46 -18.91
C GLU A 340 10.97 -23.35 -17.40
N ASP A 341 12.26 -23.25 -17.06
CA ASP A 341 12.74 -23.11 -15.68
C ASP A 341 12.06 -21.96 -14.92
N THR A 342 11.76 -20.85 -15.62
CA THR A 342 11.07 -19.70 -15.04
C THR A 342 9.68 -20.06 -14.53
N ILE A 343 8.98 -20.99 -15.19
CA ILE A 343 7.65 -21.46 -14.80
C ILE A 343 7.76 -22.50 -13.70
N ALA A 344 8.72 -23.43 -13.79
CA ALA A 344 8.99 -24.38 -12.72
C ALA A 344 9.29 -23.66 -11.39
N ASP A 345 10.05 -22.57 -11.45
CA ASP A 345 10.35 -21.70 -10.31
C ASP A 345 9.09 -21.01 -9.75
N ARG A 346 8.05 -20.76 -10.57
CA ARG A 346 6.75 -20.22 -10.08
C ARG A 346 5.82 -21.30 -9.55
N LYS A 347 5.88 -22.52 -10.09
CA LYS A 347 5.15 -23.67 -9.56
C LYS A 347 5.56 -23.98 -8.12
N ILE A 348 6.85 -23.92 -7.81
CA ILE A 348 7.33 -24.10 -6.43
C ILE A 348 6.94 -22.93 -5.51
N ASP A 349 6.91 -21.68 -6.03
CA ASP A 349 6.43 -20.53 -5.25
C ASP A 349 4.97 -20.74 -4.77
N ILE A 350 4.07 -21.30 -5.60
CA ILE A 350 2.69 -21.65 -5.20
C ILE A 350 2.67 -22.65 -4.04
N VAL A 351 3.45 -23.72 -4.16
CA VAL A 351 3.54 -24.79 -3.16
C VAL A 351 4.06 -24.26 -1.82
N LEU A 352 5.11 -23.44 -1.86
CA LEU A 352 5.68 -22.82 -0.66
C LEU A 352 4.71 -21.81 -0.04
N ASN A 353 4.01 -20.99 -0.84
CA ASN A 353 3.00 -20.08 -0.30
C ASN A 353 1.82 -20.82 0.36
N ALA A 354 1.47 -22.01 -0.14
CA ALA A 354 0.41 -22.81 0.45
C ALA A 354 0.81 -23.44 1.80
N HIS A 355 2.10 -23.61 2.08
CA HIS A 355 2.59 -24.27 3.31
C HIS A 355 3.27 -23.32 4.30
N CYS A 356 4.14 -22.45 3.81
CA CYS A 356 5.06 -21.65 4.63
C CYS A 356 4.50 -20.29 5.06
N ASN A 357 3.33 -19.87 4.56
CA ASN A 357 2.68 -18.61 4.94
C ASN A 357 2.08 -18.71 6.37
N ASN A 358 2.93 -18.94 7.38
CA ASN A 358 2.55 -19.19 8.78
C ASN A 358 2.52 -17.90 9.64
N PRO A 359 1.46 -17.68 10.46
CA PRO A 359 1.36 -16.56 11.39
C PRO A 359 2.49 -16.41 12.43
N ALA A 360 3.23 -17.47 12.77
CA ALA A 360 4.38 -17.35 13.68
C ALA A 360 5.54 -16.49 13.11
N VAL A 361 5.54 -16.22 11.79
CA VAL A 361 6.48 -15.33 11.09
C VAL A 361 5.90 -13.92 10.89
N LEU A 362 4.59 -13.73 11.14
CA LEU A 362 3.87 -12.46 10.94
C LEU A 362 4.19 -11.38 11.98
N GLU A 363 5.05 -11.62 12.97
CA GLU A 363 5.52 -10.54 13.85
C GLU A 363 6.32 -9.48 13.05
N ASP A 364 6.92 -9.86 11.91
CA ASP A 364 7.52 -8.90 11.00
C ASP A 364 6.57 -8.56 9.84
N ARG A 365 5.98 -7.36 9.87
CA ARG A 365 5.16 -6.78 8.80
C ARG A 365 5.89 -6.62 7.47
N ALA A 366 7.21 -6.90 7.42
CA ALA A 366 7.94 -7.11 6.17
C ALA A 366 7.37 -8.27 5.32
N PHE A 367 6.58 -9.17 5.91
CA PHE A 367 5.85 -10.20 5.18
C PHE A 367 4.73 -9.60 4.32
N LYS A 368 4.92 -9.63 2.99
CA LYS A 368 4.04 -8.98 2.01
C LYS A 368 2.95 -9.89 1.44
N GLY A 369 2.94 -11.17 1.83
CA GLY A 369 2.01 -12.17 1.34
C GLY A 369 0.62 -12.02 1.94
N THR A 370 -0.42 -12.29 1.14
CA THR A 370 -1.82 -12.35 1.60
C THR A 370 -2.54 -13.62 1.16
N CYS A 371 -1.90 -14.48 0.36
CA CYS A 371 -2.43 -15.79 0.01
C CYS A 371 -2.15 -16.80 1.11
N CYS A 372 -3.10 -17.65 1.50
CA CYS A 372 -2.91 -18.67 2.54
C CYS A 372 -2.39 -18.13 3.88
N VAL A 373 -2.92 -17.00 4.34
CA VAL A 373 -2.55 -16.40 5.63
C VAL A 373 -3.75 -16.42 6.57
N GLU A 374 -3.52 -16.67 7.85
CA GLU A 374 -4.55 -16.53 8.88
C GLU A 374 -4.73 -15.05 9.26
N GLU A 375 -5.98 -14.62 9.43
CA GLU A 375 -6.27 -13.25 9.84
C GLU A 375 -5.79 -13.00 11.28
N SER A 376 -4.91 -12.01 11.45
CA SER A 376 -4.38 -11.66 12.77
C SER A 376 -5.46 -11.06 13.67
N SER A 377 -5.63 -11.60 14.89
CA SER A 377 -6.49 -10.98 15.89
C SER A 377 -5.87 -9.67 16.40
N ASN A 378 -6.65 -8.59 16.46
CA ASN A 378 -6.19 -7.32 16.98
C ASN A 378 -7.08 -6.84 18.14
N TYR A 379 -6.56 -6.96 19.36
CA TYR A 379 -7.28 -6.56 20.58
C TYR A 379 -7.52 -5.05 20.64
N LEU A 380 -6.63 -4.23 20.07
CA LEU A 380 -6.81 -2.77 19.99
C LEU A 380 -7.94 -2.40 19.04
N PHE A 381 -8.11 -3.14 17.95
CA PHE A 381 -9.27 -2.99 17.07
C PHE A 381 -10.58 -3.30 17.81
N ASN A 382 -10.64 -4.42 18.53
CA ASN A 382 -11.82 -4.80 19.32
C ASN A 382 -12.14 -3.74 20.40
N LEU A 383 -11.11 -3.25 21.12
CA LEU A 383 -11.26 -2.18 22.09
C LEU A 383 -11.75 -0.88 21.44
N ALA A 384 -11.17 -0.48 20.30
CA ALA A 384 -11.59 0.71 19.57
C ALA A 384 -13.05 0.61 19.11
N LEU A 385 -13.50 -0.58 18.71
CA LEU A 385 -14.89 -0.84 18.33
C LEU A 385 -15.84 -0.70 19.53
N ILE A 386 -15.47 -1.24 20.70
CA ILE A 386 -16.23 -1.10 21.94
C ILE A 386 -16.34 0.38 22.36
N ILE A 387 -15.23 1.12 22.31
CA ILE A 387 -15.22 2.56 22.64
C ILE A 387 -16.06 3.32 21.61
N LEU A 388 -15.95 3.00 20.33
CA LEU A 388 -16.73 3.62 19.26
C LEU A 388 -18.23 3.39 19.50
N CYS A 389 -18.64 2.17 19.85
CA CYS A 389 -20.01 1.85 20.28
C CYS A 389 -20.48 2.72 21.45
N ALA A 390 -19.67 2.77 22.53
CA ALA A 390 -20.00 3.56 23.72
C ALA A 390 -20.17 5.05 23.39
N VAL A 391 -19.26 5.60 22.58
CA VAL A 391 -19.31 6.99 22.10
C VAL A 391 -20.57 7.22 21.26
N MET A 392 -20.90 6.31 20.34
CA MET A 392 -22.10 6.42 19.50
C MET A 392 -23.39 6.38 20.32
N LEU A 393 -23.46 5.58 21.38
CA LEU A 393 -24.60 5.54 22.30
C LEU A 393 -24.70 6.79 23.17
N TYR A 394 -23.56 7.39 23.55
CA TYR A 394 -23.50 8.56 24.42
C TYR A 394 -23.72 9.90 23.67
N THR A 395 -23.31 10.02 22.40
CA THR A 395 -23.45 11.25 21.59
C THR A 395 -24.84 11.89 21.59
N PRO A 396 -25.97 11.16 21.37
CA PRO A 396 -27.29 11.78 21.42
C PRO A 396 -27.69 12.25 22.83
N LYS A 397 -27.18 11.61 23.89
CA LYS A 397 -27.41 12.04 25.29
C LYS A 397 -26.55 13.24 25.68
N ALA A 398 -25.33 13.36 25.15
CA ALA A 398 -24.47 14.52 25.39
C ALA A 398 -25.02 15.80 24.75
N GLN A 399 -25.72 15.68 23.62
CA GLN A 399 -26.42 16.82 23.00
C GLN A 399 -27.58 17.36 23.86
N SER A 400 -28.17 16.53 24.72
CA SER A 400 -29.24 16.94 25.65
C SER A 400 -28.74 17.37 27.03
N MET A 401 -27.51 17.05 27.42
CA MET A 401 -26.89 17.46 28.70
C MET A 401 -25.48 18.04 28.52
N PRO A 402 -25.34 19.33 28.13
CA PRO A 402 -24.06 19.95 27.79
C PRO A 402 -23.11 20.23 28.97
N LYS A 403 -23.51 19.93 30.22
CA LYS A 403 -22.75 20.34 31.42
C LYS A 403 -21.54 19.45 31.75
N THR A 404 -21.48 18.21 31.25
CA THR A 404 -20.42 17.23 31.61
C THR A 404 -19.31 17.08 30.56
N MET A 405 -19.63 17.13 29.26
CA MET A 405 -18.64 16.98 28.19
C MET A 405 -19.08 17.73 26.92
N ARG A 406 -18.15 18.41 26.23
CA ARG A 406 -18.46 19.14 25.00
C ARG A 406 -18.80 18.14 23.87
N PRO A 407 -19.97 18.26 23.20
CA PRO A 407 -20.39 17.31 22.16
C PRO A 407 -19.47 17.29 20.93
N GLU A 408 -18.81 18.41 20.65
CA GLU A 408 -17.83 18.53 19.56
C GLU A 408 -16.60 17.64 19.77
N LEU A 409 -16.13 17.52 21.02
CA LEU A 409 -14.98 16.69 21.37
C LEU A 409 -15.31 15.21 21.20
N LEU A 410 -16.50 14.81 21.65
CA LEU A 410 -16.99 13.44 21.53
C LEU A 410 -17.15 13.03 20.05
N THR A 411 -17.63 13.96 19.21
CA THR A 411 -17.73 13.77 17.76
C THR A 411 -16.35 13.62 17.11
N ALA A 412 -15.36 14.41 17.55
CA ALA A 412 -13.99 14.29 17.06
C ALA A 412 -13.35 12.94 17.45
N ILE A 413 -13.56 12.47 18.69
CA ILE A 413 -13.06 11.16 19.14
C ILE A 413 -13.71 10.04 18.32
N ARG A 414 -15.03 10.08 18.10
CA ARG A 414 -15.74 9.14 17.23
C ARG A 414 -15.10 9.04 15.85
N ASP A 415 -14.85 10.19 15.21
CA ASP A 415 -14.35 10.24 13.83
C ASP A 415 -12.93 9.69 13.70
N ILE A 416 -12.07 9.93 14.70
CA ILE A 416 -10.72 9.33 14.76
C ILE A 416 -10.81 7.82 14.96
N LEU A 417 -11.60 7.34 15.93
CA LEU A 417 -11.76 5.91 16.18
C LEU A 417 -12.33 5.18 14.96
N ALA A 418 -13.32 5.77 14.28
CA ALA A 418 -13.88 5.22 13.06
C ALA A 418 -12.83 5.15 11.94
N THR A 419 -11.95 6.15 11.84
CA THR A 419 -10.88 6.14 10.83
C THR A 419 -9.81 5.10 11.14
N LEU A 420 -9.39 4.96 12.40
CA LEU A 420 -8.43 3.93 12.83
C LEU A 420 -9.00 2.52 12.59
N ALA A 421 -10.23 2.28 13.01
CA ALA A 421 -10.92 1.00 12.80
C ALA A 421 -11.08 0.69 11.29
N TRP A 422 -11.39 1.70 10.47
CA TRP A 422 -11.49 1.52 9.03
C TRP A 422 -10.13 1.21 8.37
N CYS A 423 -9.04 1.82 8.83
CA CYS A 423 -7.70 1.49 8.34
C CYS A 423 -7.32 0.03 8.66
N TRP A 424 -7.64 -0.45 9.86
CA TRP A 424 -7.44 -1.85 10.21
C TRP A 424 -8.32 -2.77 9.36
N LEU A 425 -9.59 -2.42 9.16
CA LEU A 425 -10.49 -3.20 8.31
C LEU A 425 -9.96 -3.32 6.88
N CYS A 426 -9.45 -2.23 6.30
CA CYS A 426 -8.94 -2.25 4.93
C CYS A 426 -7.61 -3.00 4.77
N ASP A 427 -6.62 -2.72 5.62
CA ASP A 427 -5.26 -3.21 5.42
C ASP A 427 -4.87 -4.33 6.39
N GLY A 428 -5.41 -4.33 7.62
CA GLY A 428 -5.16 -5.37 8.63
C GLY A 428 -5.92 -6.68 8.40
N THR A 429 -7.05 -6.65 7.68
CA THR A 429 -7.85 -7.85 7.39
C THR A 429 -7.64 -8.37 5.96
N LEU A 430 -8.17 -9.56 5.68
CA LEU A 430 -8.20 -10.19 4.35
C LEU A 430 -9.51 -9.92 3.57
N GLN A 431 -10.39 -9.08 4.12
CA GLN A 431 -11.66 -8.74 3.50
C GLN A 431 -11.45 -8.02 2.15
N PHE A 432 -10.50 -7.11 2.10
CA PHE A 432 -10.09 -6.43 0.88
C PHE A 432 -8.92 -7.15 0.23
N SER A 433 -9.06 -7.43 -1.05
CA SER A 433 -8.01 -8.05 -1.84
C SER A 433 -6.83 -7.08 -2.02
N LYS A 434 -5.61 -7.60 -1.87
CA LYS A 434 -4.36 -6.85 -2.02
C LYS A 434 -3.65 -7.37 -3.26
N LEU A 435 -3.55 -6.54 -4.29
CA LEU A 435 -2.96 -6.90 -5.58
C LEU A 435 -1.60 -6.21 -5.79
N GLU A 436 -0.76 -6.83 -6.61
CA GLU A 436 0.50 -6.26 -7.07
C GLU A 436 0.28 -5.00 -7.91
N ARG A 437 1.30 -4.14 -7.95
CA ARG A 437 1.22 -2.84 -8.62
C ARG A 437 2.04 -2.80 -9.89
N HIS A 438 1.34 -2.55 -10.99
CA HIS A 438 1.96 -2.36 -12.30
C HIS A 438 2.00 -0.90 -12.72
N TYR A 439 3.13 -0.47 -13.29
CA TYR A 439 3.26 0.86 -13.88
C TYR A 439 2.96 0.81 -15.38
N HIS A 440 1.89 1.50 -15.77
CA HIS A 440 1.57 1.72 -17.18
C HIS A 440 1.70 3.21 -17.51
N GLN A 441 2.71 3.55 -18.33
CA GLN A 441 3.04 4.94 -18.62
C GLN A 441 1.88 5.72 -19.26
N GLY A 442 1.23 5.14 -20.28
CA GLY A 442 0.11 5.79 -20.98
C GLY A 442 -1.07 6.09 -20.05
N ALA A 443 -1.46 5.11 -19.23
CA ALA A 443 -2.55 5.28 -18.26
C ALA A 443 -2.22 6.34 -17.20
N PHE A 444 -0.99 6.33 -16.66
CA PHE A 444 -0.55 7.31 -15.68
C PHE A 444 -0.61 8.75 -16.22
N ILE A 445 -0.09 8.98 -17.43
CA ILE A 445 -0.12 10.30 -18.07
C ILE A 445 -1.57 10.74 -18.32
N ALA A 446 -2.42 9.85 -18.85
CA ALA A 446 -3.83 10.16 -19.10
C ALA A 446 -4.57 10.56 -17.81
N ILE A 447 -4.37 9.83 -16.71
CA ILE A 447 -5.01 10.14 -15.42
C ILE A 447 -4.48 11.46 -14.84
N CYS A 448 -3.19 11.76 -14.97
CA CYS A 448 -2.62 13.04 -14.55
C CYS A 448 -3.18 14.22 -15.37
N LEU A 449 -3.34 14.05 -16.69
CA LEU A 449 -3.97 15.05 -17.55
C LEU A 449 -5.45 15.25 -17.17
N LEU A 450 -6.19 14.17 -16.91
CA LEU A 450 -7.57 14.25 -16.41
C LEU A 450 -7.65 14.99 -15.06
N TRP A 451 -6.69 14.76 -14.15
CA TRP A 451 -6.60 15.51 -12.90
C TRP A 451 -6.38 17.01 -13.13
N ILE A 452 -5.43 17.39 -14.00
CA ILE A 452 -5.12 18.80 -14.28
C ILE A 452 -6.29 19.49 -15.00
N VAL A 453 -6.87 18.84 -16.01
CA VAL A 453 -8.03 19.37 -16.75
C VAL A 453 -9.24 19.46 -15.83
N GLY A 454 -9.57 18.40 -15.09
CA GLY A 454 -10.68 18.38 -14.14
C GLY A 454 -10.53 19.44 -13.03
N SER A 455 -9.30 19.65 -12.54
CA SER A 455 -9.00 20.71 -11.58
C SER A 455 -9.27 22.10 -12.15
N SER A 456 -9.05 22.29 -13.44
CA SER A 456 -9.23 23.56 -14.15
C SER A 456 -10.70 23.91 -14.44
N VAL A 457 -11.64 22.98 -14.26
CA VAL A 457 -13.07 23.23 -14.54
C VAL A 457 -13.74 24.09 -13.45
N VAL A 458 -13.18 24.14 -12.23
CA VAL A 458 -13.77 24.84 -11.08
C VAL A 458 -12.90 26.01 -10.63
N PHE A 459 -13.07 27.15 -11.29
CA PHE A 459 -12.48 28.41 -10.85
C PHE A 459 -13.38 29.09 -9.81
N GLN A 460 -12.81 29.43 -8.66
CA GLN A 460 -13.46 30.29 -7.67
C GLN A 460 -12.76 31.65 -7.65
N LYS A 461 -13.54 32.73 -7.71
CA LYS A 461 -13.02 34.06 -7.43
C LYS A 461 -12.65 34.12 -5.97
N GLN A 462 -11.53 34.76 -5.66
CA GLN A 462 -11.19 35.10 -4.29
C GLN A 462 -12.26 36.08 -3.77
N VAL A 463 -13.29 35.55 -3.12
CA VAL A 463 -14.30 36.37 -2.45
C VAL A 463 -13.57 37.08 -1.32
N LYS A 464 -13.69 38.41 -1.27
CA LYS A 464 -13.32 39.20 -0.09
C LYS A 464 -14.19 38.70 1.06
N SER A 465 -13.71 37.70 1.80
CA SER A 465 -14.44 37.19 2.95
C SER A 465 -14.47 38.30 3.99
N ALA A 466 -15.60 38.98 4.08
CA ALA A 466 -16.10 39.38 5.39
C ALA A 466 -16.00 38.12 6.27
N SER A 467 -15.22 38.22 7.33
CA SER A 467 -15.26 37.36 8.53
C SER A 467 -15.78 35.92 8.31
N GLU A 468 -14.89 34.94 8.18
CA GLU A 468 -15.20 33.62 8.73
C GLU A 468 -15.61 33.82 10.18
N VAL A 469 -16.84 33.42 10.50
CA VAL A 469 -17.47 33.54 11.82
C VAL A 469 -16.59 32.86 12.87
N ALA A 470 -15.82 33.66 13.60
CA ALA A 470 -15.33 33.33 14.91
C ALA A 470 -16.50 33.52 15.88
N TRP A 471 -17.13 32.42 16.31
CA TRP A 471 -17.95 32.42 17.51
C TRP A 471 -17.02 32.49 18.72
N SER A 472 -16.56 33.71 19.04
CA SER A 472 -16.06 34.05 20.37
C SER A 472 -17.21 34.72 21.12
N THR A 473 -17.77 34.00 22.10
CA THR A 473 -18.67 34.56 23.10
C THR A 473 -17.91 35.54 24.00
N GLY A 474 -18.33 36.81 23.99
CA GLY A 474 -17.90 37.82 24.97
C GLY A 474 -17.86 39.25 24.41
N LYS A 475 -18.79 40.11 24.87
CA LYS A 475 -18.94 41.56 24.63
C LYS A 475 -17.64 42.32 25.02
N GLU A 476 -17.19 43.44 24.43
CA GLU A 476 -17.79 44.73 24.06
C GLU A 476 -16.92 45.52 23.03
N PRO A 477 -17.39 46.65 22.43
CA PRO A 477 -16.90 47.18 21.16
C PRO A 477 -15.90 48.33 21.30
N LYS A 478 -14.87 48.41 20.43
CA LYS A 478 -14.15 49.66 20.13
C LYS A 478 -13.55 49.67 18.72
N GLN A 479 -14.18 50.51 17.88
CA GLN A 479 -13.67 51.33 16.77
C GLN A 479 -12.88 50.69 15.61
N GLU A 480 -13.62 50.60 14.50
CA GLU A 480 -13.24 50.75 13.09
C GLU A 480 -11.80 51.18 12.76
N ILE A 481 -11.06 50.26 12.13
CA ILE A 481 -10.22 50.56 10.97
C ILE A 481 -10.65 49.62 9.86
N SER A 482 -11.73 50.00 9.17
CA SER A 482 -12.06 49.46 7.85
C SER A 482 -11.22 50.23 6.84
N ASN A 483 -10.21 49.57 6.25
CA ASN A 483 -9.71 49.74 4.87
C ASN A 483 -8.30 49.11 4.70
N LYS A 484 -8.10 48.36 3.60
CA LYS A 484 -6.87 47.72 3.07
C LYS A 484 -6.51 46.30 3.54
N GLU A 485 -7.33 45.30 3.19
CA GLU A 485 -6.83 43.93 2.95
C GLU A 485 -6.79 43.62 1.44
N GLU A 486 -6.05 44.40 0.66
CA GLU A 486 -5.81 44.12 -0.77
C GLU A 486 -4.62 43.14 -0.95
N ASN A 487 -4.85 42.06 -1.70
CA ASN A 487 -3.94 41.07 -2.31
C ASN A 487 -2.58 40.83 -1.61
N LYS A 488 -2.55 39.88 -0.67
CA LYS A 488 -1.32 39.35 -0.03
C LYS A 488 -0.62 38.33 -0.96
N PHE A 489 0.70 38.46 -1.17
CA PHE A 489 1.54 37.48 -1.88
C PHE A 489 1.39 36.08 -1.27
N LEU A 490 1.07 35.07 -2.10
CA LEU A 490 0.68 33.71 -1.70
C LEU A 490 -0.38 33.68 -0.57
N SER A 491 -1.64 33.87 -0.95
CA SER A 491 -2.76 33.75 -0.01
C SER A 491 -2.89 32.32 0.54
N ARG A 492 -3.66 32.17 1.63
CA ARG A 492 -3.93 30.85 2.21
C ARG A 492 -4.60 29.92 1.20
N ASP A 493 -5.60 30.42 0.48
CA ASP A 493 -6.33 29.64 -0.54
C ASP A 493 -5.42 29.25 -1.71
N GLN A 494 -4.50 30.13 -2.13
CA GLN A 494 -3.49 29.81 -3.16
C GLN A 494 -2.49 28.75 -2.68
N THR A 495 -2.11 28.81 -1.41
CA THR A 495 -1.22 27.80 -0.81
C THR A 495 -1.92 26.45 -0.74
N ASP A 496 -3.18 26.42 -0.31
CA ASP A 496 -3.98 25.20 -0.23
C ASP A 496 -4.29 24.65 -1.64
N GLU A 497 -4.58 25.50 -2.62
CA GLU A 497 -4.70 25.09 -4.02
C GLU A 497 -3.44 24.37 -4.52
N MET A 498 -2.28 25.00 -4.30
CA MET A 498 -1.01 24.47 -4.80
C MET A 498 -0.65 23.17 -4.10
N LYS A 499 -0.88 23.07 -2.78
CA LYS A 499 -0.79 21.80 -2.04
C LYS A 499 -1.69 20.74 -2.66
N GLY A 500 -2.96 21.04 -2.91
CA GLY A 500 -3.88 20.07 -3.49
C GLY A 500 -3.49 19.58 -4.88
N LEU A 501 -3.04 20.48 -5.77
CA LEU A 501 -2.55 20.11 -7.10
C LEU A 501 -1.38 19.12 -7.00
N MET A 502 -0.42 19.41 -6.12
CA MET A 502 0.72 18.54 -5.84
C MET A 502 0.27 17.24 -5.19
N GLN A 503 -0.67 17.29 -4.25
CA GLN A 503 -1.20 16.13 -3.53
C GLN A 503 -1.83 15.14 -4.49
N GLY A 504 -2.67 15.60 -5.42
CA GLY A 504 -3.28 14.73 -6.43
C GLY A 504 -2.23 13.98 -7.25
N ILE A 505 -1.16 14.65 -7.68
CA ILE A 505 -0.07 14.02 -8.45
C ILE A 505 0.71 13.03 -7.57
N ILE A 506 1.03 13.37 -6.32
CA ILE A 506 1.74 12.49 -5.38
C ILE A 506 0.92 11.22 -5.09
N LEU A 507 -0.39 11.38 -4.87
CA LEU A 507 -1.31 10.28 -4.64
C LEU A 507 -1.40 9.35 -5.86
N LEU A 508 -1.54 9.92 -7.07
CA LEU A 508 -1.53 9.15 -8.32
C LEU A 508 -0.20 8.45 -8.58
N TYR A 509 0.92 9.07 -8.19
CA TYR A 509 2.25 8.51 -8.29
C TYR A 509 2.41 7.24 -7.44
N HIS A 510 2.00 7.27 -6.17
CA HIS A 510 2.07 6.10 -5.30
C HIS A 510 1.06 5.02 -5.71
N PHE A 511 -0.14 5.43 -6.12
CA PHE A 511 -1.15 4.49 -6.61
C PHE A 511 -0.64 3.73 -7.83
N ASN A 512 -0.13 4.43 -8.86
CA ASN A 512 0.32 3.81 -10.12
C ASN A 512 1.72 3.18 -10.06
N TYR A 513 2.36 3.12 -8.89
CA TYR A 513 3.74 2.64 -8.73
C TYR A 513 4.75 3.33 -9.66
N ALA A 514 4.51 4.60 -9.96
CA ALA A 514 5.32 5.40 -10.88
C ALA A 514 6.72 5.76 -10.33
N SER A 515 7.07 5.26 -9.14
CA SER A 515 8.40 5.37 -8.55
C SER A 515 9.50 4.63 -9.32
N GLN A 516 9.12 3.67 -10.15
CA GLN A 516 10.06 2.90 -10.97
C GLN A 516 10.66 3.73 -12.10
N THR A 517 9.93 4.71 -12.62
CA THR A 517 10.42 5.58 -13.69
C THR A 517 11.14 6.81 -13.13
N LEU A 518 12.38 6.99 -13.59
CA LEU A 518 13.25 8.06 -13.09
C LEU A 518 12.70 9.46 -13.35
N TRP A 519 12.10 9.71 -14.53
CA TRP A 519 11.59 11.03 -14.87
C TRP A 519 10.42 11.45 -13.96
N VAL A 520 9.50 10.53 -13.63
CA VAL A 520 8.39 10.79 -12.72
C VAL A 520 8.92 11.01 -11.30
N TYR A 521 9.86 10.17 -10.86
CA TYR A 521 10.51 10.32 -9.56
C TYR A 521 11.12 11.72 -9.38
N LYS A 522 11.88 12.22 -10.37
CA LYS A 522 12.47 13.57 -10.35
C LYS A 522 11.40 14.66 -10.21
N LEU A 523 10.30 14.56 -10.96
CA LEU A 523 9.21 15.52 -10.90
C LEU A 523 8.53 15.54 -9.53
N VAL A 524 8.10 14.37 -9.05
CA VAL A 524 7.43 14.23 -7.75
C VAL A 524 8.32 14.69 -6.60
N ARG A 525 9.64 14.45 -6.71
CA ARG A 525 10.61 14.91 -5.73
C ARG A 525 10.64 16.44 -5.62
N VAL A 526 10.58 17.17 -6.73
CA VAL A 526 10.44 18.64 -6.72
C VAL A 526 9.12 19.08 -6.06
N LEU A 527 8.01 18.37 -6.28
CA LEU A 527 6.73 18.66 -5.62
C LEU A 527 6.81 18.47 -4.09
N ILE A 528 7.54 17.45 -3.63
CA ILE A 528 7.79 17.23 -2.19
C ILE A 528 8.62 18.39 -1.61
N SER A 529 9.68 18.83 -2.30
CA SER A 529 10.45 20.00 -1.86
C SER A 529 9.61 21.27 -1.80
N MET A 530 8.67 21.44 -2.75
CA MET A 530 7.72 22.55 -2.75
C MET A 530 6.77 22.50 -1.54
N TYR A 531 6.40 21.31 -1.07
CA TYR A 531 5.65 21.13 0.19
C TYR A 531 6.43 21.63 1.40
N PHE A 532 7.71 21.24 1.52
CA PHE A 532 8.59 21.72 2.59
C PHE A 532 8.80 23.24 2.53
N PHE A 533 8.96 23.79 1.32
CA PHE A 533 9.00 25.23 1.10
C PHE A 533 7.73 25.91 1.64
N LEU A 534 6.54 25.46 1.24
CA LEU A 534 5.28 26.08 1.64
C LEU A 534 5.03 25.96 3.16
N SER A 535 5.44 24.85 3.77
CA SER A 535 5.40 24.66 5.22
C SER A 535 6.30 25.69 5.92
N ALA A 536 7.57 25.78 5.52
CA ALA A 536 8.54 26.70 6.08
C ALA A 536 8.11 28.16 5.90
N TYR A 537 7.63 28.52 4.70
CA TYR A 537 7.10 29.84 4.37
C TYR A 537 5.93 30.21 5.28
N GLY A 538 4.93 29.34 5.40
CA GLY A 538 3.72 29.61 6.19
C GLY A 538 4.00 29.77 7.69
N HIS A 539 4.84 28.89 8.27
CA HIS A 539 5.18 28.96 9.69
C HIS A 539 6.08 30.16 10.01
N THR A 540 7.06 30.47 9.16
CA THR A 540 7.94 31.64 9.31
C THR A 540 7.13 32.93 9.24
N LEU A 541 6.29 33.07 8.21
CA LEU A 541 5.48 34.28 8.02
C LEU A 541 4.49 34.49 9.16
N TYR A 542 3.92 33.41 9.71
CA TYR A 542 3.09 33.48 10.91
C TYR A 542 3.90 34.00 12.11
N LEU A 543 5.04 33.38 12.44
CA LEU A 543 5.86 33.73 13.61
C LEU A 543 6.40 35.17 13.53
N LEU A 544 6.82 35.63 12.35
CA LEU A 544 7.27 37.01 12.15
C LEU A 544 6.13 38.02 12.32
N ARG A 545 4.92 37.71 11.84
CA ARG A 545 3.76 38.62 11.93
C ARG A 545 3.09 38.65 13.29
N THR A 546 2.85 37.49 13.89
CA THR A 546 2.11 37.41 15.17
C THR A 546 3.00 37.53 16.38
N ARG A 547 4.31 37.28 16.22
CA ARG A 547 5.29 37.17 17.32
C ARG A 547 4.86 36.24 18.45
N ASP A 548 4.01 35.25 18.14
CA ASP A 548 3.57 34.23 19.07
C ASP A 548 4.58 33.09 19.14
N TYR A 549 5.52 33.21 20.08
CA TYR A 549 6.50 32.18 20.41
C TYR A 549 6.08 31.32 21.61
N SER A 550 4.78 31.22 21.91
CA SER A 550 4.27 30.44 23.05
C SER A 550 4.50 28.93 22.90
N PHE A 551 4.59 28.23 24.04
CA PHE A 551 4.62 26.76 24.06
C PHE A 551 3.30 26.18 23.54
N LYS A 552 2.16 26.77 23.92
CA LYS A 552 0.84 26.44 23.37
C LYS A 552 0.83 26.38 21.84
N ARG A 553 1.47 27.33 21.14
CA ARG A 553 1.56 27.30 19.66
C ARG A 553 2.32 26.08 19.16
N VAL A 554 3.46 25.76 19.75
CA VAL A 554 4.26 24.58 19.41
C VAL A 554 3.44 23.31 19.63
N ALA A 555 2.81 23.17 20.80
CA ALA A 555 1.95 22.03 21.14
C ALA A 555 0.83 21.81 20.11
N MET A 556 0.12 22.88 19.72
CA MET A 556 -0.95 22.81 18.71
C MET A 556 -0.41 22.37 17.33
N VAL A 557 0.73 22.89 16.90
CA VAL A 557 1.33 22.54 15.59
C VAL A 557 1.82 21.10 15.60
N LEU A 558 2.54 20.68 16.64
CA LEU A 558 3.05 19.32 16.78
C LEU A 558 1.92 18.30 16.85
N PHE A 559 0.87 18.58 17.62
CA PHE A 559 -0.31 17.73 17.68
C PHE A 559 -0.99 17.62 16.30
N ARG A 560 -1.18 18.76 15.61
CA ARG A 560 -1.85 18.76 14.29
C ARG A 560 -1.10 17.93 13.24
N ILE A 561 0.23 17.95 13.26
CA ILE A 561 1.09 17.24 12.31
C ILE A 561 1.19 15.75 12.66
N ASN A 562 1.31 15.41 13.95
CA ASN A 562 1.69 14.06 14.37
C ASN A 562 0.55 13.20 14.91
N ALA A 563 -0.59 13.77 15.30
CA ALA A 563 -1.64 13.01 15.99
C ALA A 563 -2.06 11.74 15.23
N LEU A 564 -2.30 11.85 13.91
CA LEU A 564 -2.70 10.68 13.11
C LEU A 564 -1.54 9.69 12.92
N SER A 565 -0.35 10.18 12.55
CA SER A 565 0.85 9.35 12.35
C SER A 565 1.36 8.69 13.64
N ALA A 566 1.02 9.23 14.82
CA ALA A 566 1.36 8.64 16.10
C ALA A 566 0.33 7.59 16.57
N LEU A 567 -0.95 7.75 16.21
CA LEU A 567 -2.01 6.81 16.60
C LEU A 567 -2.11 5.58 15.69
N LEU A 568 -1.83 5.73 14.39
CA LEU A 568 -1.87 4.63 13.42
C LEU A 568 -0.91 3.46 13.74
N PRO A 569 0.35 3.70 14.15
CA PRO A 569 1.28 2.67 14.60
C PRO A 569 0.68 1.66 15.58
N TYR A 570 -0.06 2.11 16.58
CA TYR A 570 -0.68 1.21 17.55
C TYR A 570 -1.79 0.35 16.94
N MET A 571 -2.63 0.95 16.07
CA MET A 571 -3.73 0.22 15.45
C MET A 571 -3.21 -0.78 14.42
N MET A 572 -2.19 -0.41 13.64
CA MET A 572 -1.70 -1.20 12.52
C MET A 572 -0.53 -2.11 12.90
N GLY A 573 0.16 -1.87 14.02
CA GLY A 573 1.43 -2.53 14.32
C GLY A 573 2.57 -2.08 13.41
N THR A 574 2.54 -0.83 12.94
CA THR A 574 3.60 -0.23 12.10
C THR A 574 4.54 0.64 12.91
N SER A 575 5.73 0.93 12.38
CA SER A 575 6.62 1.92 12.99
C SER A 575 6.21 3.34 12.65
N TYR A 576 6.52 4.30 13.53
CA TYR A 576 6.28 5.72 13.27
C TYR A 576 7.11 6.25 12.09
N SER A 577 8.29 5.65 11.82
CA SER A 577 9.13 6.01 10.68
C SER A 577 8.49 5.70 9.32
N SER A 578 7.54 4.75 9.25
CA SER A 578 6.78 4.46 8.03
C SER A 578 6.02 5.68 7.50
N TYR A 579 5.66 6.64 8.37
CA TYR A 579 4.99 7.89 7.98
C TYR A 579 5.96 9.08 7.96
N TYR A 580 7.11 8.94 7.30
CA TYR A 580 8.27 9.86 7.37
C TYR A 580 7.97 11.36 7.19
N PHE A 581 6.90 11.72 6.47
CA PHE A 581 6.56 13.12 6.21
C PHE A 581 6.25 13.90 7.50
N ALA A 582 5.53 13.31 8.45
CA ALA A 582 5.19 13.95 9.72
C ALA A 582 6.44 14.25 10.61
N PRO A 583 7.35 13.30 10.88
CA PRO A 583 8.58 13.59 11.61
C PRO A 583 9.50 14.57 10.89
N ALA A 584 9.59 14.50 9.55
CA ALA A 584 10.43 15.42 8.79
C ALA A 584 9.94 16.88 8.89
N VAL A 585 8.64 17.12 8.72
CA VAL A 585 8.07 18.47 8.88
C VAL A 585 8.18 18.96 10.32
N THR A 586 8.01 18.05 11.30
CA THR A 586 8.19 18.35 12.73
C THR A 586 9.61 18.82 13.03
N PHE A 587 10.62 18.11 12.55
CA PHE A 587 12.02 18.47 12.70
C PHE A 587 12.30 19.89 12.16
N TYR A 588 11.91 20.16 10.92
CA TYR A 588 12.13 21.48 10.32
C TYR A 588 11.34 22.60 11.00
N TYR A 589 10.11 22.33 11.44
CA TYR A 589 9.32 23.30 12.21
C TYR A 589 10.03 23.69 13.51
N LEU A 590 10.56 22.71 14.26
CA LEU A 590 11.29 22.96 15.50
C LEU A 590 12.58 23.76 15.25
N VAL A 591 13.33 23.44 14.19
CA VAL A 591 14.52 24.19 13.78
C VAL A 591 14.17 25.66 13.49
N ILE A 592 13.13 25.90 12.68
CA ILE A 592 12.66 27.26 12.35
C ILE A 592 12.20 28.00 13.61
N TYR A 593 11.44 27.33 14.48
CA TYR A 593 10.94 27.91 15.72
C TYR A 593 12.08 28.33 16.65
N ILE A 594 13.07 27.46 16.88
CA ILE A 594 14.24 27.76 17.72
C ILE A 594 15.04 28.93 17.14
N MET A 595 15.29 28.91 15.82
CA MET A 595 16.00 29.98 15.12
C MET A 595 15.32 31.35 15.30
N LEU A 596 14.01 31.43 15.08
CA LEU A 596 13.27 32.70 15.20
C LEU A 596 13.05 33.13 16.66
N ARG A 597 12.93 32.18 17.59
CA ARG A 597 12.81 32.48 19.03
C ARG A 597 14.11 33.05 19.61
N THR A 598 15.26 32.57 19.13
CA THR A 598 16.58 33.03 19.59
C THR A 598 16.83 34.47 19.14
N LEU A 599 17.12 35.38 20.07
CA LEU A 599 17.32 36.81 19.80
C LEU A 599 16.19 37.45 18.98
N ARG A 600 14.93 37.27 19.42
CA ARG A 600 13.71 37.66 18.69
C ARG A 600 13.65 39.13 18.22
N GLU A 601 14.34 40.02 18.92
CA GLU A 601 14.41 41.47 18.60
C GLU A 601 15.16 41.71 17.29
N ASN A 602 16.17 40.88 17.00
CA ASN A 602 16.97 40.99 15.78
C ASN A 602 16.27 40.40 14.54
N ASN A 603 14.98 40.04 14.61
CA ASN A 603 14.24 39.52 13.47
C ASN A 603 13.63 40.63 12.61
N ASP A 604 13.58 41.87 13.11
CA ASP A 604 13.03 43.01 12.37
C ASP A 604 14.01 43.50 11.29
N ASP A 605 15.31 43.40 11.59
CA ASP A 605 16.36 43.76 10.64
C ASP A 605 16.69 42.60 9.69
N PRO A 606 16.71 42.83 8.37
CA PRO A 606 16.91 41.77 7.37
C PRO A 606 18.31 41.15 7.41
N TRP A 607 19.32 41.93 7.79
CA TRP A 607 20.72 41.48 7.87
C TRP A 607 20.97 40.44 8.97
N PRO A 608 20.70 40.72 10.27
CA PRO A 608 20.87 39.72 11.32
C PRO A 608 19.94 38.52 11.13
N LEU A 609 18.73 38.70 10.59
CA LEU A 609 17.86 37.58 10.23
C LEU A 609 18.49 36.70 9.14
N GLY A 610 19.07 37.29 8.09
CA GLY A 610 19.79 36.57 7.04
C GLY A 610 20.98 35.77 7.60
N MET A 611 21.75 36.36 8.51
CA MET A 611 22.85 35.67 9.19
C MET A 611 22.35 34.48 10.03
N LYS A 612 21.24 34.62 10.76
CA LYS A 612 20.61 33.50 11.48
C LYS A 612 20.22 32.37 10.54
N VAL A 613 19.63 32.69 9.38
CA VAL A 613 19.24 31.69 8.38
C VAL A 613 20.46 30.92 7.87
N LEU A 614 21.54 31.62 7.51
CA LEU A 614 22.78 30.98 7.02
C LEU A 614 23.42 30.09 8.09
N LEU A 615 23.57 30.59 9.32
CA LEU A 615 24.14 29.82 10.42
C LEU A 615 23.29 28.58 10.76
N THR A 616 21.96 28.73 10.80
CA THR A 616 21.04 27.62 11.09
C THR A 616 21.03 26.60 9.96
N ALA A 617 21.12 27.04 8.69
CA ALA A 617 21.21 26.15 7.53
C ALA A 617 22.49 25.33 7.53
N GLY A 618 23.63 25.95 7.87
CA GLY A 618 24.91 25.27 8.05
C GLY A 618 24.88 24.26 9.19
N PHE A 619 24.40 24.69 10.37
CA PHE A 619 24.28 23.83 11.54
C PHE A 619 23.37 22.62 11.29
N THR A 620 22.18 22.85 10.71
CA THR A 620 21.21 21.79 10.40
C THR A 620 21.80 20.79 9.38
N SER A 621 22.54 21.29 8.38
CA SER A 621 23.21 20.44 7.40
C SER A 621 24.31 19.57 8.05
N ALA A 622 25.11 20.14 8.94
CA ALA A 622 26.13 19.40 9.70
C ALA A 622 25.49 18.35 10.61
N PHE A 623 24.42 18.72 11.32
CA PHE A 623 23.67 17.82 12.21
C PHE A 623 23.11 16.59 11.48
N ILE A 624 22.61 16.75 10.24
CA ILE A 624 22.04 15.65 9.46
C ILE A 624 23.15 14.76 8.86
N ILE A 625 24.20 15.35 8.28
CA ILE A 625 25.21 14.62 7.51
C ILE A 625 26.23 13.93 8.40
N THR A 626 26.68 14.58 9.47
CA THR A 626 27.71 14.02 10.35
C THR A 626 27.13 12.80 11.10
N PRO A 627 27.78 11.63 11.02
CA PRO A 627 27.36 10.47 11.78
C PRO A 627 27.54 10.72 13.29
N GLY A 628 26.60 10.25 14.10
CA GLY A 628 26.61 10.34 15.56
C GLY A 628 25.54 11.27 16.14
N TYR A 629 25.34 12.48 15.59
CA TYR A 629 24.41 13.45 16.17
C TYR A 629 22.95 13.05 16.05
N LEU A 630 22.54 12.59 14.86
CA LEU A 630 21.17 12.15 14.62
C LEU A 630 20.89 10.83 15.35
N GLU A 631 21.87 9.93 15.43
CA GLU A 631 21.83 8.69 16.21
C GLU A 631 21.60 8.99 17.69
N MET A 632 22.36 9.92 18.28
CA MET A 632 22.19 10.33 19.67
C MET A 632 20.79 10.94 19.90
N ALA A 633 20.32 11.81 19.00
CA ALA A 633 19.01 12.43 19.14
C ALA A 633 17.86 11.42 19.03
N THR A 634 17.95 10.47 18.10
CA THR A 634 16.97 9.39 17.93
C THR A 634 17.04 8.35 19.06
N GLN A 635 18.20 8.11 19.65
CA GLN A 635 18.35 7.30 20.87
C GLN A 635 17.68 7.96 22.08
N VAL A 636 17.86 9.27 22.26
CA VAL A 636 17.13 10.02 23.30
C VAL A 636 15.63 9.96 23.04
N LEU A 637 15.20 10.17 21.79
CA LEU A 637 13.79 10.16 21.43
C LEU A 637 13.15 8.77 21.60
N SER A 638 13.84 7.71 21.21
CA SER A 638 13.40 6.33 21.43
C SER A 638 13.39 5.96 22.90
N THR A 639 14.30 6.47 23.72
CA THR A 639 14.26 6.27 25.18
C THR A 639 13.07 7.02 25.81
N VAL A 640 12.84 8.27 25.39
CA VAL A 640 11.80 9.14 25.95
C VAL A 640 10.40 8.73 25.51
N PHE A 641 10.22 8.31 24.25
CA PHE A 641 8.90 7.95 23.71
C PHE A 641 8.69 6.45 23.60
N ARG A 642 9.72 5.60 23.74
CA ARG A 642 9.69 4.15 23.48
C ARG A 642 9.18 3.80 22.07
N MET A 643 9.55 4.60 21.08
CA MET A 643 9.23 4.35 19.67
C MET A 643 10.50 3.97 18.91
N SER A 644 10.40 3.00 18.00
CA SER A 644 11.48 2.64 17.10
C SER A 644 11.62 3.69 15.99
N PHE A 645 12.85 4.19 15.79
CA PHE A 645 13.19 5.15 14.75
C PHE A 645 14.28 4.57 13.86
N ASP A 646 13.98 4.41 12.57
CA ASP A 646 15.01 4.12 11.57
C ASP A 646 15.81 5.40 11.26
N VAL A 647 17.04 5.45 11.80
CA VAL A 647 17.95 6.59 11.65
C VAL A 647 18.45 6.73 10.21
N HIS A 648 18.64 5.62 9.49
CA HIS A 648 19.13 5.66 8.12
C HIS A 648 18.08 6.24 7.19
N GLU A 649 16.84 5.78 7.31
CA GLU A 649 15.72 6.31 6.53
C GLU A 649 15.45 7.78 6.90
N LEU A 650 15.42 8.12 8.19
CA LEU A 650 15.22 9.51 8.62
C LEU A 650 16.31 10.45 8.10
N ARG A 651 17.60 10.05 8.19
CA ARG A 651 18.72 10.82 7.65
C ARG A 651 18.56 11.03 6.14
N PHE A 652 18.27 9.96 5.41
CA PHE A 652 18.08 10.02 3.97
C PHE A 652 16.96 11.00 3.59
N ARG A 653 15.80 10.93 4.26
CA ARG A 653 14.66 11.83 3.99
C ARG A 653 14.96 13.28 4.35
N LEU A 654 15.60 13.54 5.49
CA LEU A 654 15.98 14.89 5.91
C LEU A 654 17.03 15.50 4.97
N ALA A 655 18.05 14.73 4.57
CA ALA A 655 19.16 15.22 3.75
C ALA A 655 18.71 15.75 2.37
N LEU A 656 17.65 15.18 1.80
CA LEU A 656 17.16 15.54 0.47
C LEU A 656 16.55 16.96 0.39
N ASP A 657 15.85 17.43 1.44
CA ASP A 657 15.15 18.74 1.47
C ASP A 657 15.83 19.80 2.37
N ARG A 658 17.07 19.57 2.81
CA ARG A 658 17.71 20.42 3.84
C ARG A 658 17.84 21.90 3.49
N HIS A 659 18.00 22.27 2.22
CA HIS A 659 18.20 23.67 1.83
C HIS A 659 16.90 24.38 1.42
N ILE A 660 15.94 23.66 0.84
CA ILE A 660 14.70 24.27 0.32
C ILE A 660 13.86 24.89 1.46
N VAL A 661 13.92 24.32 2.66
CA VAL A 661 13.27 24.85 3.86
C VAL A 661 13.75 26.27 4.17
N PHE A 662 15.07 26.51 4.14
CA PHE A 662 15.64 27.83 4.40
C PHE A 662 15.38 28.81 3.27
N VAL A 663 15.24 28.35 2.02
CA VAL A 663 14.76 29.20 0.92
C VAL A 663 13.31 29.67 1.21
N GLY A 664 12.46 28.79 1.75
CA GLY A 664 11.11 29.16 2.21
C GLY A 664 11.10 30.20 3.32
N VAL A 665 12.01 30.06 4.30
CA VAL A 665 12.23 31.07 5.35
C VAL A 665 12.65 32.39 4.74
N THR A 666 13.65 32.42 3.86
CA THR A 666 14.14 33.64 3.21
C THR A 666 13.06 34.36 2.43
N VAL A 667 12.25 33.63 1.65
CA VAL A 667 11.13 34.23 0.91
C VAL A 667 10.08 34.80 1.88
N ALA A 668 9.76 34.10 2.96
CA ALA A 668 8.84 34.62 3.98
C ALA A 668 9.37 35.89 4.65
N SER A 669 10.66 35.94 4.96
CA SER A 669 11.32 37.13 5.53
C SER A 669 11.27 38.31 4.56
N LEU A 670 11.60 38.11 3.28
CA LEU A 670 11.52 39.15 2.25
C LEU A 670 10.09 39.69 2.11
N VAL A 671 9.10 38.81 2.08
CA VAL A 671 7.68 39.19 2.03
C VAL A 671 7.28 39.97 3.28
N HIS A 672 7.76 39.57 4.46
CA HIS A 672 7.48 40.27 5.71
C HIS A 672 8.08 41.68 5.71
N THR A 673 9.37 41.83 5.39
CA THR A 673 10.04 43.13 5.30
C THR A 673 9.38 44.03 4.26
N ALA A 674 9.02 43.49 3.10
CA ALA A 674 8.32 44.26 2.07
C ALA A 674 6.93 44.73 2.51
N THR A 675 6.23 43.96 3.35
CA THR A 675 4.96 44.40 3.95
C THR A 675 5.12 45.45 5.04
N MET A 676 6.25 45.46 5.76
CA MET A 676 6.52 46.44 6.83
C MET A 676 6.98 47.79 6.27
N ASN A 677 7.79 47.81 5.21
CA ASN A 677 8.37 49.03 4.65
C ASN A 677 7.43 49.79 3.68
N ASP A 678 6.15 49.39 3.59
CA ASP A 678 5.16 49.83 2.58
C ASP A 678 5.65 49.76 1.11
N SER A 679 6.80 49.12 0.87
CA SER A 679 7.36 48.73 -0.43
C SER A 679 6.61 47.55 -1.04
N ARG A 680 5.28 47.58 -0.90
CA ARG A 680 4.35 46.60 -1.42
C ARG A 680 4.43 46.52 -2.93
N GLU A 681 4.87 47.56 -3.63
CA GLU A 681 5.01 47.58 -5.08
C GLU A 681 5.99 46.53 -5.66
N LEU A 682 6.97 46.06 -4.87
CA LEU A 682 7.94 45.05 -5.32
C LEU A 682 7.31 43.63 -5.39
N PHE A 683 6.30 43.34 -4.57
CA PHE A 683 5.67 42.02 -4.45
C PHE A 683 4.16 42.01 -4.72
N THR A 684 3.50 43.17 -4.71
CA THR A 684 2.07 43.38 -4.96
C THR A 684 1.89 44.54 -5.92
N THR A 685 1.23 44.27 -7.04
CA THR A 685 1.30 45.07 -8.27
C THR A 685 0.30 46.22 -8.31
N LYS A 686 0.37 47.18 -7.38
CA LYS A 686 -0.30 48.48 -7.56
C LYS A 686 0.73 49.59 -7.40
N GLY A 687 1.38 49.98 -8.50
CA GLY A 687 2.05 51.29 -8.58
C GLY A 687 3.37 51.41 -9.36
N SER A 688 3.96 50.35 -9.92
CA SER A 688 5.22 50.53 -10.68
C SER A 688 5.02 51.41 -11.94
N PRO A 689 5.86 52.45 -12.18
CA PRO A 689 5.82 53.28 -13.38
C PRO A 689 6.08 52.47 -14.68
N PRO A 690 5.75 53.00 -15.88
CA PRO A 690 5.56 52.24 -17.13
C PRO A 690 6.82 51.59 -17.73
N LEU A 691 7.94 51.54 -17.01
CA LEU A 691 9.14 50.81 -17.40
C LEU A 691 9.02 49.27 -17.23
N PHE A 692 8.02 48.79 -16.46
CA PHE A 692 7.83 47.36 -16.15
C PHE A 692 6.60 46.69 -16.79
N GLY A 693 5.95 47.34 -17.78
CA GLY A 693 4.92 46.69 -18.60
C GLY A 693 5.48 45.51 -19.43
N SER A 694 6.71 45.65 -19.97
CA SER A 694 7.42 44.57 -20.67
C SER A 694 8.14 43.58 -19.74
N GLY A 695 8.40 43.97 -18.48
CA GLY A 695 9.14 43.18 -17.51
C GLY A 695 8.41 41.92 -17.03
N ARG A 696 7.07 41.93 -16.98
CA ARG A 696 6.27 40.77 -16.55
C ARG A 696 6.37 39.61 -17.52
N ILE A 697 6.24 39.90 -18.82
CA ILE A 697 6.39 38.90 -19.88
C ILE A 697 7.83 38.39 -19.90
N ARG A 698 8.83 39.27 -19.73
CA ARG A 698 10.24 38.87 -19.62
C ARG A 698 10.49 37.92 -18.43
N PHE A 699 9.99 38.25 -17.24
CA PHE A 699 10.16 37.40 -16.05
C PHE A 699 9.40 36.08 -16.19
N TRP A 700 8.21 36.09 -16.79
CA TRP A 700 7.45 34.89 -17.10
C TRP A 700 8.21 34.00 -18.10
N ILE A 701 8.78 34.57 -19.17
CA ILE A 701 9.63 33.85 -20.14
C ILE A 701 10.88 33.28 -19.44
N ILE A 702 11.55 34.06 -18.59
CA ILE A 702 12.73 33.61 -17.84
C ILE A 702 12.39 32.45 -16.90
N CYS A 703 11.29 32.53 -16.15
CA CYS A 703 10.88 31.45 -15.24
C CYS A 703 10.44 30.19 -16.00
N SER A 704 9.65 30.35 -17.06
CA SER A 704 9.21 29.23 -17.90
C SER A 704 10.38 28.58 -18.62
N GLY A 705 11.29 29.38 -19.20
CA GLY A 705 12.52 28.91 -19.83
C GLY A 705 13.48 28.25 -18.83
N GLY A 706 13.62 28.83 -17.63
CA GLY A 706 14.43 28.26 -16.55
C GLY A 706 13.86 26.93 -16.04
N LEU A 707 12.54 26.82 -15.90
CA LEU A 707 11.87 25.55 -15.55
C LEU A 707 12.06 24.50 -16.65
N ALA A 708 11.88 24.87 -17.92
CA ALA A 708 12.10 23.98 -19.05
C ALA A 708 13.56 23.51 -19.13
N LEU A 709 14.52 24.44 -18.98
CA LEU A 709 15.96 24.14 -18.96
C LEU A 709 16.33 23.23 -17.79
N PHE A 710 15.77 23.49 -16.59
CA PHE A 710 15.95 22.62 -15.43
C PHE A 710 15.47 21.19 -15.71
N LEU A 711 14.27 21.05 -16.28
CA LEU A 711 13.74 19.74 -16.64
C LEU A 711 14.61 19.05 -17.68
N LEU A 712 15.04 19.75 -18.73
CA LEU A 712 15.90 19.19 -19.77
C LEU A 712 17.28 18.75 -19.23
N ILE A 713 17.98 19.61 -18.50
CA ILE A 713 19.30 19.32 -17.93
C ILE A 713 19.22 18.14 -16.96
N THR A 714 18.23 18.14 -16.07
CA THR A 714 18.09 17.06 -15.08
C THR A 714 17.67 15.75 -15.72
N GLN A 715 16.93 15.74 -16.84
CA GLN A 715 16.64 14.52 -17.56
C GLN A 715 17.85 13.99 -18.34
N TRP A 716 18.61 14.85 -19.02
CA TRP A 716 19.74 14.43 -19.85
C TRP A 716 20.98 14.03 -19.05
N ASN A 717 21.36 14.81 -18.03
CA ASN A 717 22.65 14.65 -17.35
C ASN A 717 22.61 13.74 -16.11
N LEU A 718 21.41 13.42 -15.58
CA LEU A 718 21.27 12.65 -14.35
C LEU A 718 20.49 11.36 -14.61
N SER A 719 21.16 10.33 -15.12
CA SER A 719 20.55 9.06 -15.53
C SER A 719 20.29 8.07 -14.38
N SER A 720 20.77 8.34 -13.17
CA SER A 720 20.55 7.48 -11.99
C SER A 720 19.81 8.19 -10.85
N LYS A 721 19.06 7.43 -10.04
CA LYS A 721 18.41 7.94 -8.81
C LYS A 721 19.44 8.49 -7.82
N GLN A 722 20.59 7.83 -7.68
CA GLN A 722 21.65 8.22 -6.75
C GLN A 722 22.26 9.57 -7.13
N SER A 723 22.64 9.76 -8.40
CA SER A 723 23.20 11.02 -8.89
C SER A 723 22.21 12.18 -8.75
N TYR A 724 20.92 11.94 -9.02
CA TYR A 724 19.90 12.95 -8.81
C TYR A 724 19.70 13.29 -7.33
N ASN A 725 19.65 12.29 -6.44
CA ASN A 725 19.50 12.50 -5.01
C ASN A 725 20.65 13.31 -4.41
N ALA A 726 21.88 13.15 -4.91
CA ALA A 726 23.03 13.95 -4.49
C ALA A 726 22.93 15.42 -4.93
N ALA A 727 22.44 15.68 -6.15
CA ALA A 727 22.31 17.03 -6.70
C ALA A 727 21.05 17.77 -6.19
N HIS A 728 19.96 17.04 -5.96
CA HIS A 728 18.63 17.56 -5.66
C HIS A 728 18.57 18.63 -4.54
N PRO A 729 19.24 18.47 -3.37
CA PRO A 729 19.25 19.47 -2.31
C PRO A 729 19.71 20.86 -2.77
N TYR A 730 20.60 20.92 -3.76
CA TYR A 730 21.23 22.15 -4.24
C TYR A 730 20.48 22.81 -5.39
N ILE A 731 19.67 22.05 -6.13
CA ILE A 731 19.01 22.51 -7.36
C ILE A 731 17.49 22.63 -7.23
N SER A 732 16.88 22.05 -6.19
CA SER A 732 15.41 21.99 -6.03
C SER A 732 14.73 23.34 -5.87
N TRP A 733 15.46 24.37 -5.41
CA TRP A 733 14.92 25.72 -5.26
C TRP A 733 14.60 26.40 -6.60
N ILE A 734 15.31 26.05 -7.67
CA ILE A 734 15.13 26.65 -9.01
C ILE A 734 13.69 26.42 -9.52
N PRO A 735 13.19 25.17 -9.66
CA PRO A 735 11.83 24.95 -10.15
C PRO A 735 10.77 25.46 -9.15
N VAL A 736 11.02 25.37 -7.84
CA VAL A 736 10.07 25.83 -6.81
C VAL A 736 9.86 27.34 -6.89
N LEU A 737 10.94 28.14 -6.93
CA LEU A 737 10.84 29.59 -7.06
C LEU A 737 10.23 30.00 -8.40
N SER A 738 10.57 29.30 -9.50
CA SER A 738 9.95 29.53 -10.81
C SER A 738 8.43 29.33 -10.76
N LEU A 739 7.95 28.21 -10.21
CA LEU A 739 6.50 27.92 -10.11
C LEU A 739 5.76 28.94 -9.24
N ILE A 740 6.32 29.29 -8.09
CA ILE A 740 5.73 30.28 -7.18
C ILE A 740 5.67 31.65 -7.85
N THR A 741 6.75 32.03 -8.54
CA THR A 741 6.78 33.35 -9.18
C THR A 741 5.84 33.41 -10.38
N LEU A 742 5.78 32.36 -11.20
CA LEU A 742 4.80 32.24 -12.29
C LEU A 742 3.36 32.36 -11.79
N ARG A 743 3.02 31.70 -10.66
CA ARG A 743 1.70 31.78 -10.03
C ARG A 743 1.36 33.20 -9.56
N ASN A 744 2.35 33.95 -9.09
CA ASN A 744 2.18 35.32 -8.61
C ASN A 744 2.35 36.40 -9.70
N LEU A 745 2.77 36.09 -10.92
CA LEU A 745 2.93 37.08 -12.01
C LEU A 745 1.72 37.22 -12.93
N TYR A 746 0.88 36.18 -13.04
CA TYR A 746 -0.26 36.16 -13.94
C TYR A 746 -1.51 36.75 -13.25
N THR A 747 -2.02 37.90 -13.74
CA THR A 747 -3.09 38.67 -13.07
C THR A 747 -4.38 37.87 -12.80
N PRO A 748 -4.88 37.01 -13.71
CA PRO A 748 -6.02 36.14 -13.38
C PRO A 748 -5.69 35.10 -12.31
N ALA A 749 -4.47 34.55 -12.31
CA ALA A 749 -4.01 33.60 -11.28
C ALA A 749 -3.92 34.21 -9.88
N GLN A 750 -3.67 35.51 -9.78
CA GLN A 750 -3.66 36.20 -8.49
C GLN A 750 -5.06 36.30 -7.85
N ASN A 751 -6.12 36.40 -8.67
CA ASN A 751 -7.49 36.67 -8.21
C ASN A 751 -8.42 35.45 -8.26
N LEU A 752 -7.99 34.37 -8.92
CA LEU A 752 -8.73 33.12 -9.10
C LEU A 752 -7.89 31.97 -8.55
N PHE A 753 -8.52 31.08 -7.79
CA PHE A 753 -7.92 29.83 -7.34
C PHE A 753 -8.78 28.64 -7.78
N LEU A 754 -8.16 27.47 -7.92
CA LEU A 754 -8.86 26.23 -8.26
C LEU A 754 -9.52 25.64 -7.00
N GLY A 755 -10.85 25.53 -7.02
CA GLY A 755 -11.63 25.12 -5.84
C GLY A 755 -11.41 23.66 -5.42
N ILE A 756 -11.29 22.75 -6.39
CA ILE A 756 -11.08 21.30 -6.13
C ILE A 756 -9.68 21.08 -5.50
N PRO A 757 -8.58 21.56 -6.09
CA PRO A 757 -7.28 21.51 -5.44
C PRO A 757 -7.26 22.19 -4.07
N ALA A 758 -7.88 23.37 -3.90
CA ALA A 758 -7.90 24.02 -2.59
C ALA A 758 -8.58 23.15 -1.52
N ALA A 759 -9.68 22.47 -1.87
CA ALA A 759 -10.34 21.53 -0.98
C ALA A 759 -9.44 20.34 -0.62
N LEU A 760 -8.76 19.74 -1.60
CA LEU A 760 -7.82 18.62 -1.38
C LEU A 760 -6.60 19.05 -0.56
N GLY A 761 -6.06 20.25 -0.81
CA GLY A 761 -4.91 20.77 -0.10
C GLY A 761 -5.16 21.04 1.38
N ARG A 762 -6.39 21.41 1.75
CA ARG A 762 -6.79 21.51 3.16
C ARG A 762 -6.64 20.18 3.90
N ILE A 763 -6.92 19.06 3.24
CA ILE A 763 -6.84 17.69 3.79
C ILE A 763 -5.59 16.93 3.32
N SER A 764 -4.55 17.66 2.87
CA SER A 764 -3.35 17.07 2.25
C SER A 764 -2.59 16.13 3.19
N LEU A 765 -2.46 16.50 4.46
CA LEU A 765 -1.76 15.67 5.45
C LEU A 765 -2.50 14.35 5.69
N GLU A 766 -3.81 14.40 5.91
CA GLU A 766 -4.63 13.21 6.16
C GLU A 766 -4.65 12.29 4.93
N THR A 767 -4.83 12.85 3.73
CA THR A 767 -4.79 12.05 2.50
C THR A 767 -3.41 11.42 2.28
N TYR A 768 -2.31 12.11 2.61
CA TYR A 768 -0.97 11.53 2.50
C TYR A 768 -0.77 10.34 3.44
N ILE A 769 -1.28 10.40 4.67
CA ILE A 769 -1.10 9.33 5.66
C ILE A 769 -2.07 8.17 5.39
N LEU A 770 -3.35 8.46 5.11
CA LEU A 770 -4.37 7.42 4.93
C LEU A 770 -4.22 6.65 3.60
N GLN A 771 -3.47 7.17 2.62
CA GLN A 771 -3.25 6.46 1.35
C GLN A 771 -2.61 5.08 1.58
N TYR A 772 -1.79 4.95 2.63
CA TYR A 772 -1.04 3.73 2.96
C TYR A 772 -1.92 2.55 3.37
N HIS A 773 -3.17 2.80 3.79
CA HIS A 773 -4.08 1.76 4.32
C HIS A 773 -5.46 1.72 3.66
N ILE A 774 -5.83 2.72 2.84
CA ILE A 774 -7.15 2.76 2.16
C ILE A 774 -6.99 2.60 0.64
N TRP A 775 -5.99 3.23 0.04
CA TRP A 775 -5.68 3.08 -1.40
C TRP A 775 -4.64 1.99 -1.65
N LEU A 776 -3.70 1.88 -0.73
CA LEU A 776 -2.61 0.92 -0.76
C LEU A 776 -2.70 0.02 0.47
N GLY A 777 -2.06 -1.13 0.40
CA GLY A 777 -1.91 -2.04 1.53
C GLY A 777 -0.52 -2.68 1.57
N GLY A 778 -0.24 -3.41 2.65
CA GLY A 778 1.06 -4.06 2.88
C GLY A 778 2.22 -3.06 2.82
N ASP A 779 2.16 -2.01 3.64
CA ASP A 779 3.15 -0.93 3.71
C ASP A 779 3.41 -0.24 2.37
N ALA A 780 2.32 0.13 1.69
CA ALA A 780 2.33 0.75 0.36
C ALA A 780 3.07 -0.06 -0.71
N THR A 781 3.04 -1.39 -0.63
CA THR A 781 3.55 -2.26 -1.69
C THR A 781 2.45 -2.82 -2.59
N ALA A 782 1.23 -2.96 -2.09
CA ALA A 782 0.05 -3.46 -2.81
C ALA A 782 -1.00 -2.36 -3.05
N ARG A 783 -1.91 -2.60 -4.00
CA ARG A 783 -3.17 -1.83 -4.20
C ARG A 783 -4.33 -2.58 -3.56
N LEU A 784 -5.22 -1.84 -2.92
CA LEU A 784 -6.48 -2.40 -2.40
C LEU A 784 -7.55 -2.49 -3.50
N THR A 785 -8.25 -3.62 -3.51
CA THR A 785 -9.45 -3.88 -4.32
C THR A 785 -10.58 -4.42 -3.44
N LEU A 786 -11.82 -4.19 -3.87
CA LEU A 786 -13.00 -4.76 -3.21
C LEU A 786 -13.14 -6.28 -3.43
N GLY A 787 -12.35 -6.86 -4.33
CA GLY A 787 -12.45 -8.27 -4.75
C GLY A 787 -13.63 -8.51 -5.70
N GLY A 788 -13.48 -9.48 -6.62
CA GLY A 788 -14.58 -9.95 -7.48
C GLY A 788 -14.84 -9.16 -8.78
N PHE A 789 -14.19 -8.00 -8.98
CA PHE A 789 -14.30 -7.22 -10.22
C PHE A 789 -13.04 -7.24 -11.09
N GLU A 790 -12.10 -8.13 -10.80
CA GLU A 790 -10.80 -8.22 -11.48
C GLU A 790 -10.97 -8.58 -12.97
N ASN A 791 -11.95 -9.43 -13.29
CA ASN A 791 -12.34 -9.80 -14.66
C ASN A 791 -13.62 -9.08 -15.13
N ALA A 792 -14.09 -8.06 -14.41
CA ALA A 792 -15.32 -7.38 -14.73
C ALA A 792 -15.15 -6.36 -15.87
N SER A 793 -16.28 -5.94 -16.44
CA SER A 793 -16.30 -4.86 -17.44
C SER A 793 -15.57 -3.61 -16.92
N PHE A 794 -14.91 -2.88 -17.83
CA PHE A 794 -14.19 -1.64 -17.54
C PHE A 794 -15.02 -0.63 -16.71
N LEU A 795 -16.35 -0.61 -16.89
CA LEU A 795 -17.26 0.24 -16.13
C LEU A 795 -17.26 -0.12 -14.64
N LEU A 796 -17.29 -1.40 -14.32
CA LEU A 796 -17.37 -1.89 -12.93
C LEU A 796 -16.03 -1.67 -12.21
N PHE A 797 -14.91 -1.85 -12.92
CA PHE A 797 -13.59 -1.44 -12.45
C PHE A 797 -13.54 0.07 -12.11
N LEU A 798 -14.09 0.92 -12.97
CA LEU A 798 -14.12 2.37 -12.71
C LEU A 798 -15.01 2.73 -11.51
N VAL A 799 -16.15 2.06 -11.35
CA VAL A 799 -17.06 2.24 -10.21
C VAL A 799 -16.37 1.85 -8.91
N GLU A 800 -15.66 0.71 -8.88
CA GLU A 800 -14.90 0.26 -7.71
C GLU A 800 -13.88 1.32 -7.27
N LYS A 801 -13.05 1.80 -8.21
CA LYS A 801 -12.04 2.82 -7.90
C LYS A 801 -12.65 4.17 -7.51
N ALA A 802 -13.77 4.55 -8.09
CA ALA A 802 -14.50 5.75 -7.69
C ALA A 802 -15.06 5.62 -6.26
N LEU A 803 -15.59 4.46 -5.89
CA LEU A 803 -16.12 4.19 -4.55
C LEU A 803 -15.02 4.24 -3.48
N ILE A 804 -13.92 3.51 -3.69
CA ILE A 804 -12.77 3.50 -2.78
C ILE A 804 -12.20 4.93 -2.63
N THR A 805 -12.05 5.66 -3.74
CA THR A 805 -11.58 7.05 -3.73
C THR A 805 -12.51 8.01 -2.99
N THR A 806 -13.81 7.86 -3.17
CA THR A 806 -14.80 8.71 -2.49
C THR A 806 -14.78 8.47 -0.98
N LEU A 807 -14.70 7.21 -0.56
CA LEU A 807 -14.59 6.84 0.85
C LEU A 807 -13.30 7.34 1.48
N PHE A 808 -12.17 7.18 0.78
CA PHE A 808 -10.87 7.68 1.17
C PHE A 808 -10.87 9.20 1.42
N ILE A 809 -11.36 9.98 0.45
CA ILE A 809 -11.46 11.45 0.59
C ILE A 809 -12.42 11.83 1.73
N GLY A 810 -13.53 11.11 1.87
CA GLY A 810 -14.51 11.30 2.95
C GLY A 810 -13.90 11.10 4.35
N LEU A 811 -13.16 10.01 4.55
CA LEU A 811 -12.48 9.71 5.82
C LEU A 811 -11.35 10.70 6.11
N ALA A 812 -10.59 11.11 5.10
CA ALA A 812 -9.59 12.16 5.25
C ALA A 812 -10.23 13.50 5.70
N ALA A 813 -11.37 13.88 5.12
CA ALA A 813 -12.09 15.08 5.52
C ALA A 813 -12.71 15.00 6.92
N LEU A 814 -13.17 13.81 7.35
CA LEU A 814 -13.63 13.57 8.73
C LEU A 814 -12.47 13.70 9.72
N THR A 815 -11.37 13.02 9.46
CA THR A 815 -10.16 13.06 10.29
C THR A 815 -9.60 14.47 10.40
N HIS A 816 -9.59 15.22 9.30
CA HIS A 816 -9.15 16.62 9.29
C HIS A 816 -10.00 17.50 10.21
N ARG A 817 -11.32 17.32 10.21
CA ARG A 817 -12.20 18.07 11.10
C ARG A 817 -12.00 17.67 12.55
N ALA A 818 -11.91 16.38 12.83
CA ALA A 818 -11.69 15.85 14.17
C ALA A 818 -10.38 16.37 14.79
N THR A 819 -9.27 16.25 14.06
CA THR A 819 -7.96 16.75 14.49
C THR A 819 -7.95 18.27 14.65
N ARG A 820 -8.65 19.03 13.80
CA ARG A 820 -8.80 20.49 13.95
C ARG A 820 -9.57 20.87 15.22
N THR A 821 -10.67 20.19 15.52
CA THR A 821 -11.47 20.41 16.74
C THR A 821 -10.69 20.05 18.00
N LEU A 822 -9.91 18.97 17.97
CA LEU A 822 -9.01 18.61 19.06
C LEU A 822 -7.91 19.65 19.24
N THR A 823 -7.31 20.13 18.15
CA THR A 823 -6.27 21.16 18.20
C THR A 823 -6.78 22.48 18.78
N SER A 824 -8.01 22.91 18.43
CA SER A 824 -8.57 24.16 18.94
C SER A 824 -8.95 24.11 20.43
N THR A 825 -9.24 22.91 20.94
CA THR A 825 -9.60 22.67 22.35
C THR A 825 -8.39 22.24 23.19
N LEU A 826 -7.23 22.05 22.58
CA LEU A 826 -6.01 21.57 23.23
C LEU A 826 -5.44 22.61 24.21
N SER A 827 -5.34 22.21 25.48
CA SER A 827 -4.56 22.93 26.49
C SER A 827 -3.12 22.41 26.52
N GLU A 828 -2.20 23.16 27.13
CA GLU A 828 -0.82 22.71 27.32
C GLU A 828 -0.76 21.41 28.13
N PHE A 829 -1.58 21.32 29.18
CA PHE A 829 -1.77 20.09 29.95
C PHE A 829 -2.33 18.96 29.09
N GLY A 830 -3.31 19.24 28.22
CA GLY A 830 -3.88 18.25 27.31
C GLY A 830 -2.85 17.68 26.32
N PHE A 831 -1.92 18.51 25.84
CA PHE A 831 -0.82 18.05 25.00
C PHE A 831 0.17 17.16 25.79
N LEU A 832 0.55 17.56 27.00
CA LEU A 832 1.40 16.74 27.87
C LEU A 832 0.74 15.40 28.21
N ALA A 833 -0.57 15.41 28.49
CA ALA A 833 -1.35 14.20 28.73
C ALA A 833 -1.39 13.29 27.49
N PHE A 834 -1.48 13.85 26.28
CA PHE A 834 -1.38 13.07 25.05
C PHE A 834 0.00 12.42 24.89
N LEU A 835 1.09 13.14 25.14
CA LEU A 835 2.44 12.56 25.11
C LEU A 835 2.62 11.48 26.17
N ALA A 836 2.09 11.69 27.38
CA ALA A 836 2.12 10.69 28.44
C ALA A 836 1.30 9.44 28.06
N ALA A 837 0.15 9.61 27.41
CA ALA A 837 -0.65 8.50 26.91
C ALA A 837 0.07 7.69 25.82
N LEU A 838 0.77 8.36 24.90
CA LEU A 838 1.64 7.68 23.93
C LEU A 838 2.76 6.91 24.63
N TRP A 839 3.40 7.51 25.64
CA TRP A 839 4.46 6.85 26.38
C TRP A 839 3.97 5.60 27.13
N VAL A 840 2.82 5.68 27.80
CA VAL A 840 2.19 4.53 28.47
C VAL A 840 1.74 3.49 27.45
N GLY A 841 1.18 3.91 26.31
CA GLY A 841 0.81 3.00 25.22
C GLY A 841 2.00 2.21 24.70
N ASN A 842 3.13 2.88 24.45
CA ASN A 842 4.36 2.20 24.06
C ASN A 842 4.89 1.28 25.16
N LEU A 843 4.80 1.65 26.45
CA LEU A 843 5.17 0.77 27.56
C LEU A 843 4.33 -0.52 27.64
N ILE A 844 3.07 -0.48 27.20
CA ILE A 844 2.20 -1.67 27.17
C ILE A 844 2.49 -2.52 25.92
N TYR A 845 2.93 -1.88 24.84
CA TYR A 845 3.15 -2.51 23.54
C TYR A 845 4.55 -3.13 23.39
N THR A 846 5.56 -2.55 24.05
CA THR A 846 6.93 -3.09 24.18
C THR A 846 7.07 -3.95 25.42
#